data_AF-A0AA41N4F4-F1
#
_entry.id   AF-A0AA41N4F4-F1
#
_cell.length_a   1.000
_cell.length_b   1.000
_cell.length_c   1.000
_cell.angle_alpha   90.00
_cell.angle_beta   90.00
_cell.angle_gamma   90.00
#
_symmetry.space_group_name_H-M   'P 1'
#
loop_
_entity.id
_entity.type
_entity.pdbx_description
1 polymer ?
#
loop_
_entity_poly.entity_id
_entity_poly.type
_entity_poly.pdbx_seq_one_letter_code
_entity_poly.pdbx_strand_id
1 'polypeptide(L)'
;MAKMETQNTGAEDRFTQVISKGGRRANKRRAAQLSAAGESGDAGRLDTEEAGPAKRPVIPTLSRNGLLGGKEETRKIPVPANRYTPLKENWMKIFTPIVEHLGLQIRFNLKSRNVEIRSCKETKDVSAVTKAADFVKAFILGSQVGDALALIRLDDLFLESFEITDVKPLKGDHLSRAIGRIAGKGGKNKFTIENVTRTRIVLADVKVHILGSFQNIKMARTAICNLIYPFPLIKRAWELGLINAHIPESCGGLGLGTFDACLITEELAYGCTGVQTAIEANSLAQMPVVIAGNDQQQKKYLGRMTEEPMMCAYCVTEPGAGSDVAGIKTRAEKKGDEYIINGQKMWITNGGKANWYFLLARSDPDPKTPANKAFTGFIVEADTPGVQIGKKELNMGQRCSDTRGIVFEDVKVPKENVLIGEGAGFKIAMGVFDRTRPIVAAGAVGLGQRALDEATKYALERKTFGKLLVEHQGVSFLLAEMAMKVELARLSYQRAAWEIDSGHRNTYYASIAKAFAGDIANQLATDAVQIFGGYGFNTEYPVEKLMRDAKIYQGTPQKDVTIKSDAPVTLLLEKHADYIASYGSKKDDYEYCMSEYLRMSGIYWGLTVMDLMGQLDRMNREEILTFIKSCQHECGGISASIGHDPHLLYTLSAVQILTLYDSINVIDINKVVEYVQSLQKEDGSFAGDIWGEIDTRFSFCAVATLALLGKLDAINVEKAIEFVLSCMNFDGGFGCRPGSESHAGQIYCCTGFLAITSQLHQVNSDLLGWWLCERQLPSGGLNGRPEKLPDVCYSWWVLASLKIIGRLHWIDREKLRSFILACQDEETGGFADRPGDMASTFQTCLIKVDPFHTLFGIAGLSLLGEEQIKPVSPVFCMPEEVLRRVNVQPELVS
;
A
#
# COMPACT_ATOMS: atom_id res chain seq x y z
N MET A 1 -3.60 -1.91 75.48
CA MET A 1 -3.48 -0.98 76.63
C MET A 1 -4.36 0.23 76.36
N ALA A 2 -4.98 0.74 77.41
CA ALA A 2 -6.28 1.40 77.41
C ALA A 2 -6.25 2.94 77.30
N LYS A 3 -7.45 3.50 77.01
CA LYS A 3 -7.99 4.85 77.31
C LYS A 3 -7.53 6.01 76.40
N MET A 4 -8.36 6.98 75.99
CA MET A 4 -9.66 7.51 76.45
C MET A 4 -10.29 8.33 75.29
N GLU A 5 -11.57 8.12 74.94
CA GLU A 5 -12.76 8.98 75.26
C GLU A 5 -12.80 10.37 74.57
N THR A 6 -13.59 10.53 73.49
CA THR A 6 -15.01 11.00 73.40
C THR A 6 -15.22 12.51 73.58
N GLN A 7 -15.81 13.18 72.57
CA GLN A 7 -17.22 13.61 72.63
C GLN A 7 -17.71 14.22 71.30
N ASN A 8 -19.01 14.05 71.11
CA ASN A 8 -19.83 14.22 69.91
C ASN A 8 -20.86 15.36 70.16
N THR A 9 -21.75 15.58 69.18
CA THR A 9 -22.96 16.45 69.06
C THR A 9 -22.71 17.66 68.16
N GLY A 10 -23.28 17.78 66.95
CA GLY A 10 -24.69 17.68 66.54
C GLY A 10 -25.18 19.12 66.23
N ALA A 11 -25.99 19.50 65.25
CA ALA A 11 -26.70 18.88 64.14
C ALA A 11 -27.17 20.05 63.21
N GLU A 12 -27.47 19.71 61.95
CA GLU A 12 -28.48 20.33 61.05
C GLU A 12 -28.30 21.70 60.34
N ASP A 13 -28.56 21.59 59.03
CA ASP A 13 -29.32 22.46 58.11
C ASP A 13 -28.68 23.60 57.27
N ARG A 14 -28.55 23.29 55.97
CA ARG A 14 -29.18 23.91 54.78
C ARG A 14 -29.18 25.44 54.56
N PHE A 15 -28.88 25.76 53.29
CA PHE A 15 -29.30 26.91 52.46
C PHE A 15 -28.53 28.26 52.51
N THR A 16 -27.80 28.47 51.40
CA THR A 16 -27.67 29.68 50.56
C THR A 16 -27.04 31.00 51.02
N GLN A 17 -26.17 31.47 50.10
CA GLN A 17 -25.87 32.85 49.66
C GLN A 17 -24.88 33.72 50.45
N VAL A 18 -23.68 33.81 49.86
CA VAL A 18 -22.97 35.02 49.36
C VAL A 18 -23.25 36.35 50.08
N ILE A 19 -22.16 37.03 50.47
CA ILE A 19 -21.81 38.48 50.28
C ILE A 19 -20.91 38.92 51.47
N SER A 20 -19.59 39.02 51.30
CA SER A 20 -18.82 40.22 50.89
C SER A 20 -18.72 41.35 51.93
N LYS A 21 -17.49 41.86 52.14
CA LYS A 21 -17.15 43.28 52.41
C LYS A 21 -15.70 43.50 51.94
N GLY A 22 -15.29 44.58 51.28
CA GLY A 22 -15.94 45.83 50.81
C GLY A 22 -15.12 46.40 49.62
N GLY A 23 -15.55 47.34 48.77
CA GLY A 23 -16.48 48.47 48.89
C GLY A 23 -15.68 49.76 49.18
N ARG A 24 -15.77 50.91 48.50
CA ARG A 24 -16.69 51.49 47.50
C ARG A 24 -16.14 52.87 47.03
N ARG A 25 -16.47 53.29 45.80
CA ARG A 25 -17.10 54.59 45.39
C ARG A 25 -17.10 54.69 43.85
N ALA A 26 -18.25 54.53 43.18
CA ALA A 26 -19.21 55.56 42.70
C ALA A 26 -18.75 56.27 41.39
N ASN A 27 -19.53 56.52 40.32
CA ASN A 27 -20.97 56.82 40.22
C ASN A 27 -21.48 56.84 38.74
N LYS A 28 -22.79 56.56 38.57
CA LYS A 28 -23.81 57.11 37.61
C LYS A 28 -23.86 56.77 36.09
N ARG A 29 -25.00 56.10 35.73
CA ARG A 29 -26.03 56.35 34.66
C ARG A 29 -25.56 56.88 33.29
N ARG A 30 -26.00 56.37 32.13
CA ARG A 30 -27.40 56.35 31.64
C ARG A 30 -27.49 55.56 30.31
N ALA A 31 -28.58 54.83 30.11
CA ALA A 31 -29.03 54.27 28.83
C ALA A 31 -29.87 55.28 28.04
N ALA A 32 -29.92 55.12 26.70
CA ALA A 32 -30.95 55.58 25.75
C ALA A 32 -30.50 55.12 24.34
N GLN A 33 -31.31 54.57 23.41
CA GLN A 33 -32.73 54.24 23.38
C GLN A 33 -33.02 53.56 22.01
N LEU A 34 -34.13 52.78 21.95
CA LEU A 34 -34.90 52.35 20.77
C LEU A 34 -34.32 51.13 20.01
N SER A 35 -35.05 50.06 19.72
CA SER A 35 -36.52 49.88 19.62
C SER A 35 -36.91 48.41 19.83
N ALA A 36 -37.92 48.19 20.66
CA ALA A 36 -38.78 47.01 20.60
C ALA A 36 -39.97 47.33 19.67
N ALA A 37 -40.39 46.37 18.84
CA ALA A 37 -41.78 46.12 18.45
C ALA A 37 -41.87 44.99 17.41
N GLY A 38 -42.87 44.12 17.56
CA GLY A 38 -43.56 43.55 16.41
C GLY A 38 -43.70 42.03 16.39
N GLU A 39 -44.79 41.54 16.99
CA GLU A 39 -45.34 40.20 16.85
C GLU A 39 -45.77 39.87 15.41
N SER A 40 -45.82 38.57 15.08
CA SER A 40 -46.99 37.83 14.53
C SER A 40 -46.65 36.80 13.43
N GLY A 41 -47.25 35.60 13.57
CA GLY A 41 -48.03 34.99 12.48
C GLY A 41 -47.37 33.98 11.53
N ASP A 42 -47.34 32.72 11.97
CA ASP A 42 -47.82 31.50 11.29
C ASP A 42 -47.27 30.98 9.93
N ALA A 43 -47.00 29.67 9.97
CA ALA A 43 -46.90 28.60 8.97
C ALA A 43 -46.38 28.85 7.53
N GLY A 44 -45.30 28.13 7.18
CA GLY A 44 -45.11 27.61 5.82
C GLY A 44 -43.67 27.31 5.41
N ARG A 45 -43.40 26.03 5.09
CA ARG A 45 -42.23 25.46 4.38
C ARG A 45 -40.89 25.35 5.10
N LEU A 46 -40.44 24.08 5.23
CA LEU A 46 -39.04 23.72 5.32
C LEU A 46 -38.36 24.08 3.99
N ASP A 47 -37.58 25.16 4.00
CA ASP A 47 -36.56 25.41 3.00
C ASP A 47 -35.18 25.22 3.64
N THR A 48 -34.40 24.39 2.97
CA THR A 48 -33.00 24.07 3.22
C THR A 48 -32.14 25.33 3.08
N GLU A 49 -31.62 25.88 4.18
CA GLU A 49 -30.58 26.91 4.12
C GLU A 49 -29.22 26.27 3.84
N GLU A 50 -28.71 26.58 2.66
CA GLU A 50 -27.33 26.41 2.23
C GLU A 50 -26.35 26.96 3.28
N ALA A 51 -25.42 26.12 3.72
CA ALA A 51 -24.21 26.60 4.39
C ALA A 51 -23.36 27.36 3.37
N GLY A 52 -23.54 28.68 3.31
CA GLY A 52 -22.71 29.58 2.52
C GLY A 52 -21.22 29.47 2.87
N PRO A 53 -20.31 29.87 1.97
CA PRO A 53 -18.88 29.65 2.10
C PRO A 53 -18.34 30.30 3.38
N ALA A 54 -17.60 29.54 4.18
CA ALA A 54 -16.90 30.05 5.34
C ALA A 54 -16.06 31.29 4.95
N LYS A 55 -16.49 32.48 5.39
CA LYS A 55 -15.73 33.71 5.21
C LYS A 55 -14.38 33.54 5.89
N ARG A 56 -13.28 33.73 5.13
CA ARG A 56 -11.93 33.90 5.68
C ARG A 56 -12.00 34.88 6.86
N PRO A 57 -11.29 34.64 7.98
CA PRO A 57 -11.23 35.59 9.07
C PRO A 57 -10.66 36.91 8.54
N VAL A 58 -11.51 37.92 8.42
CA VAL A 58 -11.09 39.29 8.11
C VAL A 58 -10.52 39.87 9.39
N ILE A 59 -9.20 39.84 9.52
CA ILE A 59 -8.50 40.65 10.52
C ILE A 59 -8.63 42.09 10.01
N PRO A 60 -9.27 43.02 10.75
CA PRO A 60 -9.42 44.39 10.28
C PRO A 60 -8.03 45.01 10.09
N THR A 61 -7.79 45.60 8.92
CA THR A 61 -6.62 46.42 8.67
C THR A 61 -6.64 47.59 9.65
N LEU A 62 -5.67 47.63 10.55
CA LEU A 62 -5.45 48.77 11.45
C LEU A 62 -5.26 50.03 10.60
N SER A 63 -6.12 51.02 10.82
CA SER A 63 -6.05 52.30 10.12
C SER A 63 -4.76 53.04 10.49
N ARG A 64 -4.20 53.74 9.49
CA ARG A 64 -2.86 54.36 9.49
C ARG A 64 -2.64 55.45 10.56
N ASN A 65 -3.61 55.78 11.41
CA ASN A 65 -3.53 56.89 12.36
C ASN A 65 -3.56 56.48 13.85
N GLY A 66 -3.44 55.19 14.19
CA GLY A 66 -3.47 54.71 15.60
C GLY A 66 -2.13 54.27 16.22
N LEU A 67 -1.02 54.27 15.49
CA LEU A 67 0.19 53.50 15.87
C LEU A 67 1.35 54.29 16.49
N LEU A 68 1.24 55.60 16.68
CA LEU A 68 2.26 56.42 17.37
C LEU A 68 1.94 56.63 18.86
N GLY A 69 1.46 55.57 19.51
CA GLY A 69 1.19 55.49 20.95
C GLY A 69 2.29 54.80 21.76
N GLY A 70 3.56 55.18 21.57
CA GLY A 70 4.61 55.19 22.60
C GLY A 70 4.88 53.95 23.50
N LYS A 71 4.68 52.70 23.06
CA LYS A 71 5.25 51.53 23.78
C LYS A 71 6.42 50.94 23.01
N GLU A 72 7.62 51.10 23.57
CA GLU A 72 8.85 50.49 23.06
C GLU A 72 8.85 48.98 23.31
N GLU A 73 8.91 48.18 22.24
CA GLU A 73 8.90 46.72 22.33
C GLU A 73 10.34 46.20 22.41
N THR A 74 10.61 45.28 23.36
CA THR A 74 11.95 44.73 23.60
C THR A 74 11.91 43.20 23.62
N ARG A 75 12.86 42.55 22.95
CA ARG A 75 13.08 41.10 22.99
C ARG A 75 14.47 40.79 23.53
N LYS A 76 14.56 39.75 24.37
CA LYS A 76 15.82 39.25 24.93
C LYS A 76 16.01 37.80 24.52
N ILE A 77 17.19 37.49 23.99
CA ILE A 77 17.52 36.18 23.43
C ILE A 77 18.76 35.64 24.17
N PRO A 78 18.62 34.56 24.95
CA PRO A 78 19.74 34.00 25.69
C PRO A 78 20.77 33.37 24.76
N VAL A 79 22.06 33.56 25.08
CA VAL A 79 23.20 33.04 24.31
C VAL A 79 23.86 31.88 25.07
N PRO A 80 23.83 30.64 24.54
CA PRO A 80 24.52 29.48 25.12
C PRO A 80 26.05 29.62 25.11
N ALA A 81 26.73 28.99 26.08
CA ALA A 81 28.20 29.11 26.31
C ALA A 81 29.05 28.78 25.07
N ASN A 82 28.62 27.81 24.27
CA ASN A 82 29.28 27.40 23.02
C ASN A 82 29.07 28.39 21.85
N ARG A 83 28.21 29.41 21.99
CA ARG A 83 27.89 30.37 20.94
C ARG A 83 28.45 31.77 21.14
N TYR A 84 29.18 32.02 22.24
CA TYR A 84 29.78 33.34 22.52
C TYR A 84 30.83 33.75 21.51
N THR A 85 31.82 32.90 21.27
CA THR A 85 32.93 33.20 20.35
C THR A 85 32.41 33.39 18.92
N PRO A 86 31.57 32.48 18.37
CA PRO A 86 30.99 32.67 17.04
C PRO A 86 30.12 33.94 16.91
N LEU A 87 29.37 34.30 17.96
CA LEU A 87 28.55 35.52 17.97
C LEU A 87 29.42 36.78 17.96
N LYS A 88 30.52 36.80 18.72
CA LYS A 88 31.48 37.93 18.72
C LYS A 88 32.15 38.09 17.36
N GLU A 89 32.62 37.00 16.76
CA GLU A 89 33.29 37.00 15.45
C GLU A 89 32.39 37.48 14.30
N ASN A 90 31.08 37.24 14.41
CA ASN A 90 30.11 37.60 13.38
C ASN A 90 29.20 38.77 13.77
N TRP A 91 29.50 39.48 14.87
CA TRP A 91 28.61 40.47 15.45
C TRP A 91 28.19 41.55 14.47
N MET A 92 29.14 42.11 13.72
CA MET A 92 28.85 43.15 12.71
C MET A 92 27.92 42.65 11.61
N LYS A 93 28.06 41.39 11.19
CA LYS A 93 27.19 40.80 10.15
C LYS A 93 25.75 40.58 10.63
N ILE A 94 25.53 40.52 11.94
CA ILE A 94 24.20 40.39 12.58
C ILE A 94 23.64 41.79 12.92
N PHE A 95 24.50 42.68 13.39
CA PHE A 95 24.17 44.05 13.75
C PHE A 95 23.63 44.84 12.55
N THR A 96 24.38 44.85 11.43
CA THR A 96 24.08 45.68 10.26
C THR A 96 22.66 45.46 9.71
N PRO A 97 22.19 44.22 9.44
CA PRO A 97 20.83 44.00 8.95
C PRO A 97 19.72 44.46 9.91
N ILE A 98 19.93 44.33 11.22
CA ILE A 98 18.91 44.68 12.23
C ILE A 98 18.81 46.19 12.39
N VAL A 99 19.94 46.90 12.37
CA VAL A 99 19.97 48.35 12.54
C VAL A 99 19.61 49.06 11.24
N GLU A 100 20.30 48.72 10.15
CA GLU A 100 20.19 49.48 8.89
C GLU A 100 18.96 49.10 8.06
N HIS A 101 18.58 47.81 8.04
CA HIS A 101 17.45 47.38 7.20
C HIS A 101 16.12 47.35 7.96
N LEU A 102 16.14 47.01 9.25
CA LEU A 102 14.93 46.91 10.07
C LEU A 102 14.69 48.15 10.96
N GLY A 103 15.66 49.06 11.08
CA GLY A 103 15.52 50.28 11.88
C GLY A 103 15.32 49.99 13.36
N LEU A 104 16.07 49.03 13.91
CA LEU A 104 15.97 48.58 15.31
C LEU A 104 17.28 48.83 16.07
N GLN A 105 17.21 48.86 17.40
CA GLN A 105 18.39 48.86 18.25
C GLN A 105 18.71 47.43 18.70
N ILE A 106 19.98 47.04 18.64
CA ILE A 106 20.47 45.74 19.13
C ILE A 106 21.72 45.91 19.98
N ARG A 107 21.80 45.15 21.08
CA ARG A 107 23.03 45.04 21.89
C ARG A 107 23.25 43.61 22.37
N PHE A 108 24.53 43.23 22.52
CA PHE A 108 24.90 42.00 23.23
C PHE A 108 25.30 42.33 24.66
N ASN A 109 24.47 41.95 25.63
CA ASN A 109 24.72 42.17 27.04
C ASN A 109 25.59 41.05 27.60
N LEU A 110 26.89 41.32 27.76
CA LEU A 110 27.87 40.35 28.24
C LEU A 110 27.63 39.88 29.69
N LYS A 111 26.99 40.71 30.52
CA LYS A 111 26.69 40.39 31.93
C LYS A 111 25.47 39.49 32.06
N SER A 112 24.38 39.84 31.36
CA SER A 112 23.14 39.05 31.38
C SER A 112 23.11 37.91 30.37
N ARG A 113 24.13 37.82 29.50
CA ARG A 113 24.29 36.75 28.52
C ARG A 113 23.17 36.70 27.47
N ASN A 114 22.59 37.86 27.16
CA ASN A 114 21.49 38.00 26.22
C ASN A 114 21.82 38.96 25.08
N VAL A 115 21.32 38.66 23.88
CA VAL A 115 21.13 39.66 22.82
C VAL A 115 19.79 40.35 23.06
N GLU A 116 19.80 41.67 23.14
CA GLU A 116 18.62 42.49 23.40
C GLU A 116 18.31 43.34 22.18
N ILE A 117 17.07 43.26 21.67
CA ILE A 117 16.60 43.99 20.48
C ILE A 117 15.43 44.87 20.90
N ARG A 118 15.40 46.12 20.45
CA ARG A 118 14.43 47.14 20.85
C ARG A 118 13.97 47.97 19.65
N SER A 119 12.69 48.31 19.60
CA SER A 119 12.18 49.29 18.62
C SER A 119 12.63 50.72 18.95
N CYS A 120 12.76 51.56 17.93
CA CYS A 120 13.09 52.98 18.06
C CYS A 120 12.21 53.82 17.12
N LYS A 121 12.48 55.14 17.06
CA LYS A 121 11.73 56.07 16.20
C LYS A 121 11.87 55.79 14.70
N GLU A 122 12.91 55.06 14.31
CA GLU A 122 13.19 54.68 12.91
C GLU A 122 12.51 53.36 12.51
N THR A 123 11.93 52.62 13.46
CA THR A 123 11.23 51.36 13.21
C THR A 123 9.92 51.61 12.48
N LYS A 124 9.83 51.16 11.22
CA LYS A 124 8.66 51.39 10.35
C LYS A 124 7.57 50.32 10.46
N ASP A 125 7.95 49.09 10.85
CA ASP A 125 7.06 47.94 10.95
C ASP A 125 7.15 47.31 12.35
N VAL A 126 6.00 47.07 12.97
CA VAL A 126 5.87 46.43 14.28
C VAL A 126 6.34 44.98 14.23
N SER A 127 6.22 44.29 13.10
CA SER A 127 6.66 42.90 12.94
C SER A 127 8.19 42.75 12.88
N ALA A 128 8.93 43.86 12.68
CA ALA A 128 10.38 43.87 12.53
C ALA A 128 11.11 43.35 13.78
N VAL A 129 10.58 43.63 14.98
CA VAL A 129 11.17 43.17 16.25
C VAL A 129 11.16 41.64 16.34
N THR A 130 10.08 41.01 15.87
CA THR A 130 9.95 39.54 15.83
C THR A 130 10.86 38.94 14.77
N LYS A 131 10.90 39.50 13.55
CA LYS A 131 11.82 39.05 12.48
C LYS A 131 13.29 39.13 12.91
N ALA A 132 13.68 40.23 13.55
CA ALA A 132 15.04 40.40 14.08
C ALA A 132 15.34 39.39 15.20
N ALA A 133 14.36 39.08 16.04
CA ALA A 133 14.53 38.09 17.10
C ALA A 133 14.69 36.67 16.53
N ASP A 134 13.90 36.29 15.54
CA ASP A 134 14.00 34.99 14.88
C ASP A 134 15.29 34.83 14.09
N PHE A 135 15.77 35.90 13.43
CA PHE A 135 17.08 35.93 12.79
C PHE A 135 18.22 35.64 13.78
N VAL A 136 18.27 36.35 14.90
CA VAL A 136 19.30 36.16 15.93
C VAL A 136 19.18 34.77 16.57
N LYS A 137 17.96 34.31 16.80
CA LYS A 137 17.68 32.97 17.35
C LYS A 137 18.12 31.87 16.40
N ALA A 138 17.85 31.97 15.10
CA ALA A 138 18.31 31.01 14.09
C ALA A 138 19.84 30.92 14.06
N PHE A 139 20.54 32.06 14.11
CA PHE A 139 21.99 32.07 14.21
C PHE A 139 22.47 31.34 15.46
N ILE A 140 21.93 31.71 16.64
CA ILE A 140 22.29 31.09 17.94
C ILE A 140 22.06 29.57 17.92
N LEU A 141 21.01 29.10 17.24
CA LEU A 141 20.68 27.67 17.16
C LEU A 141 21.58 26.86 16.24
N GLY A 142 22.33 27.48 15.32
CA GLY A 142 23.28 26.73 14.48
C GLY A 142 23.42 27.22 13.04
N SER A 143 22.51 28.08 12.58
CA SER A 143 22.49 28.54 11.18
C SER A 143 23.66 29.50 10.89
N GLN A 144 24.16 29.49 9.66
CA GLN A 144 25.13 30.50 9.25
C GLN A 144 24.43 31.86 9.10
N VAL A 145 25.19 32.95 9.23
CA VAL A 145 24.63 34.31 9.17
C VAL A 145 23.91 34.56 7.85
N GLY A 146 24.45 34.09 6.73
CA GLY A 146 23.83 34.24 5.40
C GLY A 146 22.47 33.56 5.29
N ASP A 147 22.29 32.42 5.96
CA ASP A 147 21.05 31.65 5.91
C ASP A 147 20.01 32.21 6.86
N ALA A 148 20.43 32.60 8.06
CA ALA A 148 19.57 33.29 9.01
C ALA A 148 19.07 34.61 8.41
N LEU A 149 19.90 35.32 7.62
CA LEU A 149 19.52 36.57 6.96
C LEU A 149 18.35 36.40 5.98
N ALA A 150 18.07 35.18 5.50
CA ALA A 150 16.91 34.90 4.67
C ALA A 150 15.59 35.20 5.41
N LEU A 151 15.53 35.05 6.75
CA LEU A 151 14.36 35.43 7.57
C LEU A 151 14.06 36.93 7.56
N ILE A 152 15.06 37.76 7.24
CA ILE A 152 14.89 39.20 7.09
C ILE A 152 14.51 39.55 5.64
N ARG A 153 14.99 38.78 4.65
CA ARG A 153 14.83 39.08 3.22
C ARG A 153 13.56 38.51 2.59
N LEU A 154 13.03 37.41 3.12
CA LEU A 154 11.91 36.67 2.55
C LEU A 154 10.77 36.65 3.57
N ASP A 155 9.58 37.07 3.15
CA ASP A 155 8.41 37.21 4.05
C ASP A 155 7.76 35.86 4.41
N ASP A 156 7.99 34.80 3.62
CA ASP A 156 7.34 33.48 3.77
C ASP A 156 8.21 32.42 4.46
N LEU A 157 9.26 32.83 5.18
CA LEU A 157 10.21 31.93 5.86
C LEU A 157 10.01 31.97 7.37
N PHE A 158 9.89 30.80 7.99
CA PHE A 158 9.59 30.66 9.42
C PHE A 158 10.60 29.74 10.11
N LEU A 159 10.76 29.92 11.42
CA LEU A 159 11.54 29.06 12.28
C LEU A 159 10.60 28.33 13.26
N GLU A 160 10.36 27.04 13.03
CA GLU A 160 9.55 26.21 13.93
C GLU A 160 10.43 25.34 14.81
N SER A 161 10.00 25.09 16.04
CA SER A 161 10.72 24.24 17.01
C SER A 161 9.74 23.33 17.72
N PHE A 162 10.03 22.03 17.81
CA PHE A 162 9.25 21.08 18.60
C PHE A 162 10.15 20.16 19.42
N GLU A 163 9.61 19.66 20.54
CA GLU A 163 10.31 18.80 21.49
C GLU A 163 10.08 17.30 21.18
N ILE A 164 11.14 16.50 21.33
CA ILE A 164 11.18 15.04 21.27
C ILE A 164 11.40 14.54 22.70
N THR A 165 10.38 13.93 23.28
CA THR A 165 10.37 13.50 24.69
C THR A 165 10.64 12.01 24.88
N ASP A 166 10.69 11.23 23.80
CA ASP A 166 10.74 9.77 23.78
C ASP A 166 12.14 9.20 23.45
N VAL A 167 13.15 10.07 23.37
CA VAL A 167 14.57 9.71 23.22
C VAL A 167 15.31 10.08 24.49
N LYS A 168 16.09 9.14 25.04
CA LYS A 168 16.84 9.36 26.29
C LYS A 168 17.88 10.47 26.08
N PRO A 169 17.81 11.61 26.80
CA PRO A 169 18.76 12.70 26.61
C PRO A 169 20.15 12.29 27.06
N LEU A 170 21.15 12.57 26.22
CA LEU A 170 22.55 12.37 26.58
C LEU A 170 22.93 13.36 27.68
N LYS A 171 23.72 12.91 28.67
CA LYS A 171 24.20 13.76 29.78
C LYS A 171 25.73 13.73 29.87
N GLY A 172 26.32 14.77 30.45
CA GLY A 172 27.77 14.83 30.74
C GLY A 172 28.67 14.65 29.53
N ASP A 173 29.69 13.79 29.65
CA ASP A 173 30.71 13.57 28.61
C ASP A 173 30.15 12.94 27.33
N HIS A 174 29.06 12.19 27.42
CA HIS A 174 28.41 11.58 26.25
C HIS A 174 27.70 12.65 25.41
N LEU A 175 27.07 13.63 26.06
CA LEU A 175 26.48 14.80 25.39
C LEU A 175 27.59 15.65 24.75
N SER A 176 28.67 15.90 25.49
CA SER A 176 29.80 16.69 24.98
C SER A 176 30.51 16.02 23.79
N ARG A 177 30.65 14.68 23.81
CA ARG A 177 31.16 13.90 22.67
C ARG A 177 30.19 13.87 21.48
N ALA A 178 28.89 13.74 21.72
CA ALA A 178 27.90 13.78 20.65
C ALA A 178 27.83 15.18 20.00
N ILE A 179 27.81 16.25 20.81
CA ILE A 179 27.91 17.63 20.34
C ILE A 179 29.23 17.85 19.59
N GLY A 180 30.37 17.33 20.07
CA GLY A 180 31.65 17.43 19.37
C GLY A 180 31.72 16.64 18.06
N ARG A 181 30.91 15.58 17.89
CA ARG A 181 30.77 14.82 16.64
C ARG A 181 29.81 15.47 15.65
N ILE A 182 28.77 16.15 16.16
CA ILE A 182 27.72 16.82 15.38
C ILE A 182 28.12 18.26 15.01
N ALA A 183 28.77 19.00 15.91
CA ALA A 183 29.33 20.32 15.65
C ALA A 183 30.79 20.17 15.20
N GLY A 184 31.04 20.39 13.91
CA GLY A 184 32.38 20.53 13.35
C GLY A 184 33.16 21.73 13.91
N LYS A 185 34.39 21.92 13.42
CA LYS A 185 35.33 22.97 13.87
C LYS A 185 34.67 24.36 13.87
N GLY A 186 34.68 25.05 15.01
CA GLY A 186 34.14 26.41 15.17
C GLY A 186 32.65 26.50 15.51
N GLY A 187 31.99 25.40 15.87
CA GLY A 187 30.55 25.40 16.22
C GLY A 187 29.62 25.29 15.01
N LYS A 188 30.13 24.82 13.86
CA LYS A 188 29.35 24.58 12.63
C LYS A 188 28.70 23.20 12.68
N ASN A 189 27.41 23.05 12.40
CA ASN A 189 26.79 21.71 12.34
C ASN A 189 27.34 20.92 11.13
N LYS A 190 27.89 19.73 11.37
CA LYS A 190 28.55 18.83 10.41
C LYS A 190 27.56 18.13 9.47
N PHE A 191 26.30 18.01 9.90
CA PHE A 191 25.19 17.47 9.11
C PHE A 191 24.08 18.51 9.05
N THR A 192 24.10 19.35 8.02
CA THR A 192 22.91 20.13 7.62
C THR A 192 22.33 19.40 6.42
N ILE A 193 21.12 18.86 6.55
CA ILE A 193 20.39 18.32 5.40
C ILE A 193 19.79 19.53 4.69
N GLU A 194 20.38 19.91 3.56
CA GLU A 194 19.83 20.89 2.64
C GLU A 194 19.19 20.10 1.50
N ASN A 195 17.86 20.05 1.48
CA ASN A 195 17.13 19.47 0.34
C ASN A 195 17.00 20.54 -0.77
N VAL A 196 16.69 20.13 -2.00
CA VAL A 196 16.44 20.94 -3.21
C VAL A 196 15.47 22.11 -2.94
N THR A 197 14.65 22.04 -1.88
CA THR A 197 13.69 23.05 -1.44
C THR A 197 14.21 24.09 -0.42
N ARG A 198 15.52 24.16 -0.14
CA ARG A 198 16.18 25.10 0.81
C ARG A 198 15.70 25.01 2.27
N THR A 199 15.12 23.89 2.67
CA THR A 199 14.69 23.64 4.06
C THR A 199 15.85 23.11 4.90
N ARG A 200 16.02 23.62 6.13
CA ARG A 200 17.14 23.24 7.01
C ARG A 200 16.65 22.75 8.37
N ILE A 201 17.18 21.61 8.80
CA ILE A 201 16.81 20.94 10.05
C ILE A 201 18.03 20.94 10.98
N VAL A 202 17.86 21.44 12.20
CA VAL A 202 18.89 21.46 13.25
C VAL A 202 18.38 20.70 14.47
N LEU A 203 19.13 19.68 14.90
CA LEU A 203 18.88 18.91 16.12
C LEU A 203 19.64 19.54 17.29
N ALA A 204 18.94 19.99 18.32
CA ALA A 204 19.53 20.58 19.52
C ALA A 204 18.91 19.95 20.78
N ASP A 205 19.62 19.02 21.40
CA ASP A 205 19.19 18.27 22.59
C ASP A 205 17.84 17.56 22.36
N VAL A 206 16.79 17.90 23.10
CA VAL A 206 15.43 17.38 22.90
C VAL A 206 14.62 18.17 21.86
N LYS A 207 15.19 19.16 21.16
CA LYS A 207 14.46 20.01 20.22
C LYS A 207 14.91 19.83 18.79
N VAL A 208 13.94 19.73 17.88
CA VAL A 208 14.16 19.82 16.44
C VAL A 208 13.75 21.21 15.99
N HIS A 209 14.67 21.92 15.34
CA HIS A 209 14.43 23.23 14.75
C HIS A 209 14.39 23.10 13.23
N ILE A 210 13.32 23.58 12.60
CA ILE A 210 13.14 23.54 11.15
C ILE A 210 13.00 24.98 10.64
N LEU A 211 13.85 25.35 9.70
CA LEU A 211 13.82 26.62 8.98
C LEU A 211 13.37 26.36 7.54
N GLY A 212 12.27 26.96 7.11
CA GLY A 212 11.73 26.79 5.76
C GLY A 212 10.45 27.58 5.52
N SER A 213 9.82 27.39 4.35
CA SER A 213 8.44 27.85 4.13
C SER A 213 7.46 27.03 4.97
N PHE A 214 6.25 27.56 5.19
CA PHE A 214 5.23 26.87 5.98
C PHE A 214 4.93 25.44 5.49
N GLN A 215 4.79 25.25 4.17
CA GLN A 215 4.54 23.95 3.54
C GLN A 215 5.72 22.98 3.77
N ASN A 216 6.95 23.47 3.61
CA ASN A 216 8.13 22.64 3.79
C ASN A 216 8.39 22.26 5.26
N ILE A 217 8.13 23.19 6.19
CA ILE A 217 8.21 22.90 7.62
C ILE A 217 7.21 21.82 7.99
N LYS A 218 5.97 21.93 7.50
CA LYS A 218 4.93 20.91 7.72
C LYS A 218 5.37 19.55 7.19
N MET A 219 5.94 19.47 6.00
CA MET A 219 6.47 18.22 5.42
C MET A 219 7.60 17.62 6.25
N ALA A 220 8.63 18.41 6.56
CA ALA A 220 9.79 17.94 7.32
C ALA A 220 9.40 17.50 8.73
N ARG A 221 8.51 18.24 9.40
CA ARG A 221 7.94 17.86 10.69
C ARG A 221 7.17 16.55 10.58
N THR A 222 6.32 16.39 9.57
CA THR A 222 5.53 15.17 9.35
C THR A 222 6.43 13.96 9.12
N ALA A 223 7.48 14.10 8.29
CA ALA A 223 8.45 13.04 8.03
C ALA A 223 9.20 12.62 9.31
N ILE A 224 9.63 13.56 10.14
CA ILE A 224 10.32 13.28 11.41
C ILE A 224 9.34 12.65 12.41
N CYS A 225 8.14 13.21 12.58
CA CYS A 225 7.12 12.66 13.47
C CYS A 225 6.70 11.24 13.07
N ASN A 226 6.64 10.92 11.77
CA ASN A 226 6.34 9.58 11.28
C ASN A 226 7.39 8.52 11.68
N LEU A 227 8.59 8.93 12.09
CA LEU A 227 9.65 8.03 12.57
C LEU A 227 9.69 7.92 14.11
N ILE A 228 9.04 8.85 14.82
CA ILE A 228 9.02 8.95 16.28
C ILE A 228 7.84 8.13 16.81
N TYR A 229 8.06 7.43 17.94
CA TYR A 229 6.99 6.64 18.55
C TYR A 229 5.92 7.59 19.11
N PRO A 230 4.62 7.41 18.80
CA PRO A 230 3.60 8.43 19.05
C PRO A 230 3.11 8.47 20.51
N PHE A 231 4.02 8.45 21.49
CA PHE A 231 3.69 8.39 22.92
C PHE A 231 2.75 9.51 23.39
N PRO A 232 2.88 10.79 22.95
CA PRO A 232 1.91 11.83 23.33
C PRO A 232 0.47 11.51 22.91
N LEU A 233 0.29 10.90 21.73
CA LEU A 233 -1.03 10.49 21.24
C LEU A 233 -1.54 9.26 22.01
N ILE A 234 -0.67 8.29 22.29
CA ILE A 234 -0.99 7.10 23.09
C ILE A 234 -1.42 7.51 24.50
N LYS A 235 -0.66 8.39 25.15
CA LYS A 235 -1.01 8.93 26.47
C LYS A 235 -2.36 9.63 26.45
N ARG A 236 -2.63 10.44 25.41
CA ARG A 236 -3.92 11.12 25.30
C ARG A 236 -5.07 10.13 25.05
N ALA A 237 -4.86 9.11 24.23
CA ALA A 237 -5.82 8.03 24.03
C ALA A 237 -6.11 7.29 25.34
N TRP A 238 -5.08 7.05 26.16
CA TRP A 238 -5.22 6.48 27.51
C TRP A 238 -6.05 7.36 28.45
N GLU A 239 -5.76 8.66 28.53
CA GLU A 239 -6.53 9.62 29.33
C GLU A 239 -8.01 9.69 28.93
N LEU A 240 -8.32 9.40 27.66
CA LEU A 240 -9.68 9.39 27.11
C LEU A 240 -10.38 8.02 27.23
N GLY A 241 -9.69 6.98 27.72
CA GLY A 241 -10.25 5.62 27.80
C GLY A 241 -10.33 4.89 26.45
N LEU A 242 -9.54 5.29 25.46
CA LEU A 242 -9.52 4.73 24.09
C LEU A 242 -8.47 3.63 23.88
N ILE A 243 -7.82 3.16 24.96
CA ILE A 243 -6.85 2.07 24.97
C ILE A 243 -7.20 1.13 26.12
N ASN A 244 -6.76 -0.14 26.04
CA ASN A 244 -6.97 -1.13 27.09
C ASN A 244 -8.46 -1.40 27.38
N ALA A 245 -9.34 -1.22 26.37
CA ALA A 245 -10.80 -1.25 26.51
C ALA A 245 -11.33 -2.56 27.13
N HIS A 246 -10.67 -3.69 26.85
CA HIS A 246 -11.07 -5.02 27.34
C HIS A 246 -10.64 -5.35 28.77
N ILE A 247 -9.85 -4.49 29.43
CA ILE A 247 -9.44 -4.78 30.80
C ILE A 247 -10.70 -4.79 31.67
N PRO A 248 -10.96 -5.86 32.45
CA PRO A 248 -12.13 -5.95 33.31
C PRO A 248 -12.19 -4.81 34.34
N GLU A 249 -13.40 -4.41 34.72
CA GLU A 249 -13.62 -3.40 35.77
C GLU A 249 -12.95 -3.79 37.10
N SER A 250 -12.86 -5.09 37.41
CA SER A 250 -12.18 -5.61 38.60
C SER A 250 -10.68 -5.31 38.65
N CYS A 251 -10.09 -4.94 37.50
CA CYS A 251 -8.69 -4.51 37.36
C CYS A 251 -8.59 -3.00 37.05
N GLY A 252 -9.67 -2.24 37.24
CA GLY A 252 -9.72 -0.79 36.99
C GLY A 252 -9.89 -0.39 35.52
N GLY A 253 -10.25 -1.34 34.64
CA GLY A 253 -10.52 -1.06 33.22
C GLY A 253 -11.98 -0.74 32.95
N LEU A 254 -12.32 -0.56 31.67
CA LEU A 254 -13.68 -0.24 31.23
C LEU A 254 -14.57 -1.46 30.97
N GLY A 255 -14.00 -2.67 30.90
CA GLY A 255 -14.75 -3.90 30.68
C GLY A 255 -15.52 -3.96 29.36
N LEU A 256 -15.09 -3.22 28.33
CA LEU A 256 -15.82 -3.10 27.07
C LEU A 256 -15.73 -4.37 26.20
N GLY A 257 -16.78 -4.57 25.41
CA GLY A 257 -16.89 -5.68 24.46
C GLY A 257 -15.96 -5.53 23.25
N THR A 258 -15.89 -6.60 22.47
CA THR A 258 -15.20 -6.62 21.16
C THR A 258 -15.83 -5.63 20.20
N PHE A 259 -17.16 -5.48 20.23
CA PHE A 259 -17.90 -4.55 19.37
C PHE A 259 -17.48 -3.10 19.64
N ASP A 260 -17.45 -2.70 20.90
CA ASP A 260 -17.02 -1.35 21.31
C ASP A 260 -15.57 -1.06 20.90
N ALA A 261 -14.68 -2.05 21.10
CA ALA A 261 -13.27 -1.92 20.72
C ALA A 261 -13.08 -1.80 19.20
N CYS A 262 -13.90 -2.48 18.38
CA CYS A 262 -13.89 -2.34 16.93
C CYS A 262 -14.29 -0.91 16.51
N LEU A 263 -15.33 -0.34 17.11
CA LEU A 263 -15.77 1.04 16.80
C LEU A 263 -14.68 2.05 17.11
N ILE A 264 -14.07 1.97 18.30
CA ILE A 264 -12.94 2.83 18.68
C ILE A 264 -11.78 2.67 17.70
N THR A 265 -11.51 1.43 17.29
CA THR A 265 -10.40 1.10 16.39
C THR A 265 -10.59 1.65 14.99
N GLU A 266 -11.79 1.57 14.42
CA GLU A 266 -12.09 2.12 13.09
C GLU A 266 -11.79 3.64 13.05
N GLU A 267 -12.23 4.38 14.07
CA GLU A 267 -12.02 5.82 14.18
C GLU A 267 -10.55 6.21 14.35
N LEU A 268 -9.80 5.47 15.18
CA LEU A 268 -8.36 5.70 15.35
C LEU A 268 -7.58 5.37 14.06
N ALA A 269 -8.00 4.32 13.35
CA ALA A 269 -7.39 3.89 12.10
C ALA A 269 -7.63 4.88 10.95
N TYR A 270 -8.81 5.51 10.90
CA TYR A 270 -9.12 6.60 9.97
C TYR A 270 -8.11 7.77 10.10
N GLY A 271 -7.71 8.06 11.34
CA GLY A 271 -6.64 9.01 11.63
C GLY A 271 -5.28 8.51 11.16
N CYS A 272 -4.78 7.41 11.75
CA CYS A 272 -3.52 6.77 11.38
C CYS A 272 -3.41 5.35 11.91
N THR A 273 -3.40 4.35 11.02
CA THR A 273 -3.20 2.94 11.38
C THR A 273 -1.86 2.66 12.08
N GLY A 274 -0.79 3.42 11.83
CA GLY A 274 0.46 3.27 12.58
C GLY A 274 0.33 3.62 14.07
N VAL A 275 -0.48 4.62 14.42
CA VAL A 275 -0.78 4.97 15.82
C VAL A 275 -1.75 3.96 16.41
N GLN A 276 -2.82 3.65 15.68
CA GLN A 276 -3.82 2.67 16.10
C GLN A 276 -3.19 1.29 16.34
N THR A 277 -2.27 0.82 15.51
CA THR A 277 -1.58 -0.46 15.68
C THR A 277 -0.71 -0.48 16.94
N ALA A 278 -0.07 0.64 17.31
CA ALA A 278 0.65 0.74 18.58
C ALA A 278 -0.29 0.63 19.80
N ILE A 279 -1.49 1.21 19.70
CA ILE A 279 -2.56 1.12 20.72
C ILE A 279 -3.13 -0.30 20.77
N GLU A 280 -3.45 -0.90 19.63
CA GLU A 280 -4.08 -2.22 19.53
C GLU A 280 -3.16 -3.36 19.99
N ALA A 281 -1.85 -3.21 19.80
CA ALA A 281 -0.88 -4.20 20.28
C ALA A 281 -0.97 -4.43 21.80
N ASN A 282 -1.43 -3.43 22.58
CA ASN A 282 -1.77 -3.63 23.98
C ASN A 282 -2.95 -4.60 24.14
N SER A 283 -4.06 -4.36 23.45
CA SER A 283 -5.23 -5.24 23.49
C SER A 283 -4.87 -6.67 23.08
N LEU A 284 -4.03 -6.85 22.05
CA LEU A 284 -3.53 -8.16 21.61
C LEU A 284 -2.74 -8.88 22.70
N ALA A 285 -1.84 -8.18 23.39
CA ALA A 285 -1.00 -8.76 24.44
C ALA A 285 -1.73 -8.95 25.78
N GLN A 286 -2.74 -8.14 26.06
CA GLN A 286 -3.62 -8.24 27.23
C GLN A 286 -4.60 -9.41 27.12
N MET A 287 -5.11 -9.68 25.92
CA MET A 287 -6.15 -10.68 25.70
C MET A 287 -5.84 -12.07 26.27
N PRO A 288 -4.62 -12.64 26.13
CA PRO A 288 -4.24 -13.89 26.81
C PRO A 288 -4.49 -13.85 28.32
N VAL A 289 -4.15 -12.74 28.98
CA VAL A 289 -4.29 -12.58 30.44
C VAL A 289 -5.76 -12.37 30.81
N VAL A 290 -6.52 -11.65 29.99
CA VAL A 290 -7.97 -11.46 30.18
C VAL A 290 -8.73 -12.78 30.12
N ILE A 291 -8.41 -13.66 29.16
CA ILE A 291 -9.18 -14.91 28.96
C ILE A 291 -8.65 -16.10 29.77
N ALA A 292 -7.39 -16.08 30.19
CA ALA A 292 -6.70 -17.25 30.75
C ALA A 292 -5.88 -16.96 32.02
N GLY A 293 -5.74 -15.69 32.41
CA GLY A 293 -5.03 -15.31 33.64
C GLY A 293 -5.85 -15.57 34.89
N ASN A 294 -5.21 -15.98 35.97
CA ASN A 294 -5.82 -16.03 37.30
C ASN A 294 -5.94 -14.62 37.92
N ASP A 295 -6.68 -14.49 39.02
CA ASP A 295 -6.92 -13.19 39.69
C ASP A 295 -5.64 -12.43 40.05
N GLN A 296 -4.58 -13.12 40.47
CA GLN A 296 -3.30 -12.50 40.83
C GLN A 296 -2.59 -11.95 39.59
N GLN A 297 -2.56 -12.74 38.50
CA GLN A 297 -1.97 -12.34 37.22
C GLN A 297 -2.73 -11.15 36.61
N GLN A 298 -4.07 -11.21 36.60
CA GLN A 298 -4.91 -10.12 36.08
C GLN A 298 -4.70 -8.83 36.86
N LYS A 299 -4.82 -8.87 38.20
CA LYS A 299 -4.59 -7.68 39.04
C LYS A 299 -3.17 -7.12 38.89
N LYS A 300 -2.14 -7.97 38.84
CA LYS A 300 -0.74 -7.55 38.72
C LYS A 300 -0.44 -6.94 37.35
N TYR A 301 -0.82 -7.59 36.26
CA TYR A 301 -0.37 -7.20 34.91
C TYR A 301 -1.36 -6.33 34.15
N LEU A 302 -2.68 -6.52 34.34
CA LEU A 302 -3.69 -5.64 33.74
C LEU A 302 -3.88 -4.36 34.57
N GLY A 303 -3.83 -4.45 35.91
CA GLY A 303 -3.95 -3.28 36.79
C GLY A 303 -2.88 -2.21 36.53
N ARG A 304 -1.62 -2.61 36.30
CA ARG A 304 -0.55 -1.66 35.93
C ARG A 304 -0.86 -0.86 34.65
N MET A 305 -1.62 -1.43 33.72
CA MET A 305 -2.00 -0.79 32.46
C MET A 305 -3.13 0.23 32.63
N THR A 306 -3.88 0.16 33.73
CA THR A 306 -4.95 1.11 34.09
C THR A 306 -4.44 2.20 35.02
N GLU A 307 -3.31 1.98 35.71
CA GLU A 307 -2.63 2.98 36.55
C GLU A 307 -1.77 3.97 35.75
N GLU A 308 -1.04 3.47 34.74
CA GLU A 308 -0.17 4.27 33.88
C GLU A 308 -0.36 3.91 32.40
N PRO A 309 -0.04 4.82 31.44
CA PRO A 309 -0.11 4.56 30.00
C PRO A 309 1.05 3.66 29.53
N MET A 310 1.18 2.49 30.14
CA MET A 310 2.18 1.48 29.81
C MET A 310 1.80 0.74 28.52
N MET A 311 2.81 0.19 27.85
CA MET A 311 2.63 -0.64 26.66
C MET A 311 2.93 -2.11 27.00
N CYS A 312 2.36 -3.04 26.27
CA CYS A 312 2.72 -4.46 26.29
C CYS A 312 2.75 -5.02 24.87
N ALA A 313 3.32 -6.23 24.70
CA ALA A 313 3.55 -6.80 23.39
C ALA A 313 3.34 -8.32 23.34
N TYR A 314 2.95 -8.82 22.17
CA TYR A 314 2.57 -10.21 21.94
C TYR A 314 3.65 -10.94 21.13
N CYS A 315 4.35 -11.88 21.76
CA CYS A 315 5.54 -12.55 21.24
C CYS A 315 5.25 -14.00 20.81
N VAL A 316 4.91 -14.18 19.53
CA VAL A 316 4.67 -15.51 18.93
C VAL A 316 5.57 -15.75 17.73
N THR A 317 5.49 -14.87 16.72
CA THR A 317 6.20 -15.00 15.44
C THR A 317 7.71 -15.06 15.61
N GLU A 318 8.35 -15.91 14.80
CA GLU A 318 9.79 -16.14 14.76
C GLU A 318 10.32 -15.93 13.33
N PRO A 319 11.64 -15.74 13.13
CA PRO A 319 12.21 -15.62 11.79
C PRO A 319 11.85 -16.78 10.85
N GLY A 320 11.72 -18.00 11.40
CA GLY A 320 11.39 -19.21 10.63
C GLY A 320 9.92 -19.65 10.70
N ALA A 321 9.05 -18.95 11.44
CA ALA A 321 7.67 -19.39 11.65
C ALA A 321 6.73 -18.21 11.99
N GLY A 322 5.76 -17.94 11.10
CA GLY A 322 4.71 -16.93 11.29
C GLY A 322 3.31 -17.54 11.13
N SER A 323 2.91 -17.83 9.88
CA SER A 323 1.63 -18.48 9.59
C SER A 323 1.53 -19.87 10.23
N ASP A 324 2.63 -20.64 10.22
CA ASP A 324 2.74 -21.90 10.96
C ASP A 324 3.17 -21.66 12.41
N VAL A 325 2.22 -21.28 13.26
CA VAL A 325 2.47 -21.07 14.70
C VAL A 325 2.93 -22.36 15.39
N ALA A 326 2.56 -23.54 14.89
CA ALA A 326 3.04 -24.81 15.43
C ALA A 326 4.52 -25.09 15.09
N GLY A 327 5.07 -24.35 14.12
CA GLY A 327 6.46 -24.43 13.70
C GLY A 327 7.47 -23.76 14.63
N ILE A 328 7.03 -22.92 15.58
CA ILE A 328 7.91 -22.12 16.45
C ILE A 328 8.89 -22.98 17.25
N LYS A 329 10.09 -22.44 17.49
CA LYS A 329 11.25 -23.12 18.07
C LYS A 329 11.74 -22.53 19.39
N THR A 330 11.27 -21.35 19.81
CA THR A 330 11.58 -20.82 21.15
C THR A 330 11.19 -21.85 22.21
N ARG A 331 12.12 -22.21 23.09
CA ARG A 331 11.98 -23.29 24.07
C ARG A 331 11.77 -22.72 25.46
N ALA A 332 10.99 -23.42 26.28
CA ALA A 332 10.86 -23.16 27.70
C ALA A 332 11.17 -24.44 28.49
N GLU A 333 12.28 -24.47 29.21
CA GLU A 333 12.71 -25.60 30.03
C GLU A 333 12.39 -25.34 31.50
N LYS A 334 11.63 -26.24 32.14
CA LYS A 334 11.29 -26.10 33.56
C LYS A 334 12.49 -26.45 34.44
N LYS A 335 12.90 -25.53 35.32
CA LYS A 335 13.95 -25.73 36.33
C LYS A 335 13.46 -25.31 37.71
N GLY A 336 13.02 -26.29 38.50
CA GLY A 336 12.43 -26.05 39.81
C GLY A 336 11.13 -25.24 39.70
N ASP A 337 11.12 -24.05 40.30
CA ASP A 337 9.98 -23.14 40.34
C ASP A 337 9.99 -22.07 39.23
N GLU A 338 10.91 -22.18 38.27
CA GLU A 338 11.07 -21.26 37.15
C GLU A 338 11.17 -22.01 35.82
N TYR A 339 11.03 -21.27 34.72
CA TYR A 339 11.29 -21.72 33.35
C TYR A 339 12.45 -20.91 32.76
N ILE A 340 13.34 -21.60 32.06
CA ILE A 340 14.42 -20.99 31.30
C ILE A 340 14.00 -20.91 29.84
N ILE A 341 13.96 -19.71 29.30
CA ILE A 341 13.49 -19.43 27.94
C ILE A 341 14.68 -19.11 27.04
N ASN A 342 14.74 -19.81 25.90
CA ASN A 342 15.75 -19.62 24.87
C ASN A 342 15.11 -19.57 23.48
N GLY A 343 15.34 -18.51 22.72
CA GLY A 343 14.86 -18.37 21.35
C GLY A 343 14.86 -16.93 20.84
N GLN A 344 14.31 -16.75 19.64
CA GLN A 344 14.22 -15.44 18.99
C GLN A 344 12.83 -15.24 18.42
N LYS A 345 12.24 -14.09 18.75
CA LYS A 345 10.98 -13.61 18.20
C LYS A 345 11.23 -12.48 17.21
N MET A 346 10.33 -12.33 16.24
CA MET A 346 10.46 -11.36 15.16
C MET A 346 9.15 -10.68 14.84
N TRP A 347 9.23 -9.43 14.37
CA TRP A 347 8.09 -8.59 14.02
C TRP A 347 7.19 -8.23 15.20
N ILE A 348 7.78 -8.03 16.38
CA ILE A 348 7.04 -7.76 17.62
C ILE A 348 6.69 -6.28 17.71
N THR A 349 5.41 -5.96 17.52
CA THR A 349 4.86 -4.61 17.74
C THR A 349 4.95 -4.22 19.21
N ASN A 350 5.31 -2.97 19.49
CA ASN A 350 5.69 -2.44 20.80
C ASN A 350 6.91 -3.13 21.43
N GLY A 351 7.70 -3.90 20.67
CA GLY A 351 8.78 -4.73 21.19
C GLY A 351 9.80 -3.97 22.06
N GLY A 352 10.16 -2.73 21.68
CA GLY A 352 11.08 -1.88 22.44
C GLY A 352 10.42 -0.88 23.38
N LYS A 353 9.09 -0.95 23.56
CA LYS A 353 8.29 -0.03 24.37
C LYS A 353 7.47 -0.73 25.45
N ALA A 354 7.31 -2.05 25.35
CA ALA A 354 6.54 -2.86 26.26
C ALA A 354 7.15 -2.92 27.67
N ASN A 355 6.30 -2.89 28.70
CA ASN A 355 6.63 -3.19 30.09
C ASN A 355 6.69 -4.71 30.33
N TRP A 356 5.81 -5.46 29.66
CA TRP A 356 5.77 -6.92 29.72
C TRP A 356 5.30 -7.52 28.39
N TYR A 357 5.62 -8.79 28.19
CA TYR A 357 5.29 -9.56 27.01
C TYR A 357 4.37 -10.73 27.36
N PHE A 358 3.37 -10.98 26.52
CA PHE A 358 2.88 -12.36 26.39
C PHE A 358 3.87 -13.11 25.49
N LEU A 359 4.34 -14.29 25.89
CA LEU A 359 5.27 -15.10 25.13
C LEU A 359 4.75 -16.53 24.97
N LEU A 360 4.70 -17.01 23.73
CA LEU A 360 4.45 -18.43 23.44
C LEU A 360 5.77 -19.15 23.16
N ALA A 361 6.03 -20.21 23.93
CA ALA A 361 7.21 -21.04 23.79
C ALA A 361 6.85 -22.53 23.83
N ARG A 362 7.66 -23.36 23.18
CA ARG A 362 7.55 -24.82 23.19
C ARG A 362 8.11 -25.34 24.51
N SER A 363 7.25 -25.91 25.35
CA SER A 363 7.64 -26.52 26.62
C SER A 363 7.85 -28.02 26.51
N ASP A 364 7.14 -28.69 25.59
CA ASP A 364 7.36 -30.12 25.30
C ASP A 364 8.41 -30.29 24.19
N PRO A 365 9.58 -30.90 24.50
CA PRO A 365 10.63 -31.11 23.51
C PRO A 365 10.30 -32.18 22.46
N ASP A 366 9.33 -33.06 22.69
CA ASP A 366 8.99 -34.14 21.75
C ASP A 366 8.38 -33.54 20.47
N PRO A 367 9.01 -33.72 19.29
CA PRO A 367 8.47 -33.23 18.02
C PRO A 367 7.11 -33.83 17.65
N LYS A 368 6.73 -34.99 18.21
CA LYS A 368 5.46 -35.68 17.95
C LYS A 368 4.31 -35.17 18.80
N THR A 369 4.58 -34.39 19.85
CA THR A 369 3.52 -33.83 20.69
C THR A 369 2.59 -32.93 19.86
N PRO A 370 1.27 -33.15 19.91
CA PRO A 370 0.33 -32.34 19.15
C PRO A 370 0.37 -30.89 19.61
N ALA A 371 0.13 -29.96 18.68
CA ALA A 371 0.26 -28.52 18.93
C ALA A 371 -0.57 -28.04 20.14
N ASN A 372 -1.74 -28.62 20.38
CA ASN A 372 -2.60 -28.28 21.52
C ASN A 372 -2.04 -28.67 22.91
N LYS A 373 -0.89 -29.34 22.98
CA LYS A 373 -0.20 -29.72 24.22
C LYS A 373 1.28 -29.32 24.25
N ALA A 374 1.87 -28.96 23.11
CA ALA A 374 3.32 -28.74 23.00
C ALA A 374 3.80 -27.37 23.53
N PHE A 375 2.90 -26.39 23.65
CA PHE A 375 3.27 -24.99 23.91
C PHE A 375 2.68 -24.45 25.20
N THR A 376 3.43 -23.57 25.85
CA THR A 376 3.02 -22.88 27.08
C THR A 376 3.07 -21.37 26.87
N GLY A 377 2.07 -20.66 27.41
CA GLY A 377 1.98 -19.21 27.38
C GLY A 377 2.50 -18.60 28.67
N PHE A 378 3.35 -17.59 28.57
CA PHE A 378 4.02 -16.92 29.68
C PHE A 378 3.77 -15.42 29.68
N ILE A 379 3.75 -14.81 30.86
CA ILE A 379 3.95 -13.37 31.03
C ILE A 379 5.43 -13.12 31.37
N VAL A 380 6.14 -12.32 30.57
CA VAL A 380 7.58 -12.03 30.76
C VAL A 380 7.77 -10.54 30.97
N GLU A 381 8.33 -10.12 32.10
CA GLU A 381 8.64 -8.70 32.35
C GLU A 381 9.81 -8.26 31.46
N ALA A 382 9.71 -7.08 30.84
CA ALA A 382 10.62 -6.69 29.77
C ALA A 382 12.06 -6.41 30.24
N ASP A 383 12.24 -6.13 31.52
CA ASP A 383 13.53 -5.91 32.18
C ASP A 383 14.15 -7.19 32.74
N THR A 384 13.53 -8.36 32.53
CA THR A 384 14.08 -9.65 32.96
C THR A 384 15.46 -9.87 32.30
N PRO A 385 16.51 -10.19 33.08
CA PRO A 385 17.83 -10.47 32.52
C PRO A 385 17.79 -11.55 31.44
N GLY A 386 18.50 -11.32 30.34
CA GLY A 386 18.54 -12.21 29.17
C GLY A 386 17.60 -11.78 28.03
N VAL A 387 16.65 -10.86 28.28
CA VAL A 387 15.83 -10.26 27.21
C VAL A 387 16.66 -9.22 26.47
N GLN A 388 16.86 -9.44 25.17
CA GLN A 388 17.66 -8.58 24.30
C GLN A 388 16.80 -8.02 23.18
N ILE A 389 16.47 -6.73 23.29
CA ILE A 389 15.64 -6.02 22.32
C ILE A 389 16.51 -5.58 21.13
N GLY A 390 16.10 -5.98 19.93
CA GLY A 390 16.78 -5.63 18.69
C GLY A 390 16.60 -4.17 18.25
N LYS A 391 17.09 -3.86 17.04
CA LYS A 391 16.85 -2.56 16.40
C LYS A 391 15.36 -2.37 16.06
N LYS A 392 14.94 -1.12 15.86
CA LYS A 392 13.66 -0.81 15.21
C LYS A 392 13.76 -1.19 13.73
N GLU A 393 12.84 -2.02 13.26
CA GLU A 393 12.77 -2.39 11.84
C GLU A 393 12.16 -1.26 11.00
N LEU A 394 12.66 -1.11 9.78
CA LEU A 394 12.24 -0.07 8.83
C LEU A 394 11.30 -0.67 7.78
N ASN A 395 10.01 -0.67 8.09
CA ASN A 395 8.97 -1.22 7.21
C ASN A 395 8.44 -0.16 6.22
N MET A 396 7.74 -0.63 5.18
CA MET A 396 7.12 0.23 4.15
C MET A 396 6.03 1.16 4.72
N GLY A 397 5.11 0.59 5.49
CA GLY A 397 3.95 1.26 6.10
C GLY A 397 3.98 1.21 7.63
N GLN A 398 3.03 1.91 8.26
CA GLN A 398 2.86 2.00 9.72
C GLN A 398 4.14 2.41 10.47
N ARG A 399 4.97 3.25 9.84
CA ARG A 399 6.36 3.52 10.24
C ARG A 399 6.56 4.08 11.66
N CYS A 400 5.55 4.76 12.22
CA CYS A 400 5.62 5.27 13.58
C CYS A 400 5.43 4.18 14.65
N SER A 401 4.84 3.04 14.29
CA SER A 401 4.75 1.85 15.15
C SER A 401 6.15 1.30 15.43
N ASP A 402 6.40 0.84 16.67
CA ASP A 402 7.67 0.19 17.04
C ASP A 402 7.57 -1.31 16.76
N THR A 403 8.36 -1.82 15.83
CA THR A 403 8.41 -3.25 15.48
C THR A 403 9.86 -3.73 15.54
N ARG A 404 10.12 -4.82 16.26
CA ARG A 404 11.48 -5.31 16.55
C ARG A 404 11.60 -6.83 16.56
N GLY A 405 12.82 -7.32 16.35
CA GLY A 405 13.23 -8.63 16.84
C GLY A 405 13.55 -8.60 18.33
N ILE A 406 13.31 -9.70 19.04
CA ILE A 406 13.64 -9.86 20.47
C ILE A 406 14.29 -11.23 20.65
N VAL A 407 15.48 -11.26 21.23
CA VAL A 407 16.20 -12.47 21.60
C VAL A 407 15.99 -12.73 23.09
N PHE A 408 15.71 -13.98 23.45
CA PHE A 408 15.61 -14.47 24.81
C PHE A 408 16.76 -15.47 25.01
N GLU A 409 17.73 -15.10 25.84
CA GLU A 409 18.89 -15.94 26.19
C GLU A 409 18.88 -16.22 27.69
N ASP A 410 18.64 -17.48 28.05
CA ASP A 410 18.54 -17.97 29.43
C ASP A 410 17.63 -17.12 30.34
N VAL A 411 16.52 -16.64 29.77
CA VAL A 411 15.57 -15.77 30.48
C VAL A 411 14.80 -16.60 31.51
N LYS A 412 14.88 -16.19 32.78
CA LYS A 412 14.22 -16.86 33.90
C LYS A 412 12.82 -16.30 34.13
N VAL A 413 11.81 -17.16 34.00
CA VAL A 413 10.40 -16.79 34.19
C VAL A 413 9.80 -17.63 35.31
N PRO A 414 9.23 -17.03 36.36
CA PRO A 414 8.70 -17.79 37.49
C PRO A 414 7.44 -18.56 37.09
N LYS A 415 7.19 -19.72 37.73
CA LYS A 415 6.02 -20.57 37.44
C LYS A 415 4.68 -19.85 37.62
N GLU A 416 4.63 -18.83 38.47
CA GLU A 416 3.42 -18.01 38.70
C GLU A 416 3.03 -17.17 37.47
N ASN A 417 3.93 -17.00 36.51
CA ASN A 417 3.68 -16.27 35.27
C ASN A 417 3.22 -17.18 34.11
N VAL A 418 3.01 -18.48 34.37
CA VAL A 418 2.41 -19.41 33.40
C VAL A 418 0.90 -19.19 33.35
N LEU A 419 0.36 -19.00 32.16
CA LEU A 419 -1.09 -18.87 31.95
C LEU A 419 -1.74 -20.26 31.87
N ILE A 420 -2.74 -20.50 32.72
CA ILE A 420 -3.45 -21.77 32.95
C ILE A 420 -2.53 -22.91 33.42
N GLY A 421 -1.54 -23.29 32.64
CA GLY A 421 -0.67 -24.42 32.89
C GLY A 421 0.14 -24.82 31.66
N GLU A 422 1.04 -25.77 31.87
CA GLU A 422 1.89 -26.31 30.82
C GLU A 422 1.06 -26.97 29.71
N GLY A 423 1.38 -26.67 28.45
CA GLY A 423 0.70 -27.19 27.27
C GLY A 423 -0.58 -26.45 26.85
N ALA A 424 -1.08 -25.50 27.65
CA ALA A 424 -2.29 -24.73 27.32
C ALA A 424 -2.06 -23.58 26.32
N GLY A 425 -0.81 -23.24 26.02
CA GLY A 425 -0.42 -22.02 25.32
C GLY A 425 -1.02 -21.89 23.91
N PHE A 426 -1.09 -22.97 23.14
CA PHE A 426 -1.63 -22.94 21.78
C PHE A 426 -3.13 -22.62 21.77
N LYS A 427 -3.89 -23.20 22.70
CA LYS A 427 -5.34 -22.92 22.84
C LYS A 427 -5.58 -21.46 23.24
N ILE A 428 -4.77 -20.92 24.14
CA ILE A 428 -4.83 -19.50 24.53
C ILE A 428 -4.55 -18.62 23.31
N ALA A 429 -3.46 -18.87 22.58
CA ALA A 429 -3.10 -18.10 21.39
C ALA A 429 -4.20 -18.12 20.33
N MET A 430 -4.81 -19.28 20.06
CA MET A 430 -5.94 -19.37 19.11
C MET A 430 -7.19 -18.65 19.63
N GLY A 431 -7.51 -18.76 20.92
CA GLY A 431 -8.66 -18.07 21.52
C GLY A 431 -8.54 -16.53 21.50
N VAL A 432 -7.32 -16.01 21.54
CA VAL A 432 -7.05 -14.57 21.40
C VAL A 432 -7.47 -14.05 20.02
N PHE A 433 -7.28 -14.84 18.96
CA PHE A 433 -7.61 -14.43 17.60
C PHE A 433 -9.11 -14.22 17.36
N ASP A 434 -9.97 -14.98 18.04
CA ASP A 434 -11.42 -14.81 17.94
C ASP A 434 -11.87 -13.42 18.42
N ARG A 435 -11.20 -12.84 19.43
CA ARG A 435 -11.49 -11.48 19.94
C ARG A 435 -10.71 -10.37 19.25
N THR A 436 -9.53 -10.65 18.72
CA THR A 436 -8.64 -9.62 18.15
C THR A 436 -8.77 -9.47 16.64
N ARG A 437 -9.13 -10.52 15.88
CA ARG A 437 -9.33 -10.43 14.42
C ARG A 437 -10.41 -9.42 14.01
N PRO A 438 -11.58 -9.33 14.68
CA PRO A 438 -12.56 -8.30 14.35
C PRO A 438 -12.00 -6.88 14.49
N ILE A 439 -11.16 -6.65 15.49
CA ILE A 439 -10.53 -5.35 15.78
C ILE A 439 -9.54 -4.98 14.67
N VAL A 440 -8.69 -5.92 14.24
CA VAL A 440 -7.79 -5.73 13.08
C VAL A 440 -8.59 -5.42 11.82
N ALA A 441 -9.71 -6.12 11.59
CA ALA A 441 -10.59 -5.88 10.44
C ALA A 441 -11.20 -4.47 10.48
N ALA A 442 -11.65 -4.00 11.65
CA ALA A 442 -12.11 -2.62 11.84
C ALA A 442 -11.01 -1.59 11.53
N GLY A 443 -9.76 -1.89 11.88
CA GLY A 443 -8.61 -1.04 11.51
C GLY A 443 -8.41 -0.93 10.00
N ALA A 444 -8.60 -2.03 9.27
CA ALA A 444 -8.56 -2.03 7.81
C ALA A 444 -9.72 -1.22 7.19
N VAL A 445 -10.93 -1.33 7.76
CA VAL A 445 -12.09 -0.52 7.36
C VAL A 445 -11.84 0.97 7.59
N GLY A 446 -11.29 1.37 8.73
CA GLY A 446 -10.99 2.78 9.02
C GLY A 446 -10.01 3.39 8.03
N LEU A 447 -8.98 2.62 7.63
CA LEU A 447 -8.07 3.02 6.55
C LEU A 447 -8.80 3.15 5.20
N GLY A 448 -9.63 2.16 4.85
CA GLY A 448 -10.43 2.18 3.62
C GLY A 448 -11.39 3.35 3.55
N GLN A 449 -12.07 3.66 4.66
CA GLN A 449 -12.94 4.83 4.80
C GLN A 449 -12.14 6.13 4.58
N ARG A 450 -10.94 6.23 5.16
CA ARG A 450 -10.08 7.39 4.94
C ARG A 450 -9.68 7.54 3.48
N ALA A 451 -9.36 6.43 2.80
CA ALA A 451 -9.02 6.44 1.38
C ALA A 451 -10.21 6.92 0.52
N LEU A 452 -11.41 6.41 0.79
CA LEU A 452 -12.65 6.83 0.14
C LEU A 452 -12.94 8.33 0.34
N ASP A 453 -12.82 8.82 1.58
CA ASP A 453 -13.09 10.22 1.89
C ASP A 453 -12.13 11.18 1.17
N GLU A 454 -10.83 10.88 1.19
CA GLU A 454 -9.81 11.69 0.51
C GLU A 454 -10.03 11.66 -1.01
N ALA A 455 -10.31 10.49 -1.59
CA ALA A 455 -10.61 10.33 -3.01
C ALA A 455 -11.86 11.11 -3.42
N THR A 456 -12.93 11.03 -2.64
CA THR A 456 -14.20 11.72 -2.90
C THR A 456 -14.01 13.23 -2.84
N LYS A 457 -13.34 13.75 -1.80
CA LYS A 457 -13.04 15.19 -1.65
C LYS A 457 -12.24 15.69 -2.85
N TYR A 458 -11.18 14.99 -3.24
CA TYR A 458 -10.36 15.39 -4.37
C TYR A 458 -11.13 15.34 -5.69
N ALA A 459 -11.98 14.33 -5.88
CA ALA A 459 -12.80 14.20 -7.08
C ALA A 459 -13.85 15.32 -7.23
N LEU A 460 -14.31 15.89 -6.11
CA LEU A 460 -15.23 17.04 -6.05
C LEU A 460 -14.54 18.39 -6.24
N GLU A 461 -13.20 18.46 -6.16
CA GLU A 461 -12.43 19.70 -6.32
C GLU A 461 -11.71 19.76 -7.67
N ARG A 462 -11.11 18.66 -8.10
CA ARG A 462 -10.25 18.61 -9.28
C ARG A 462 -11.07 18.60 -10.56
N LYS A 463 -10.63 19.36 -11.56
CA LYS A 463 -11.21 19.37 -12.91
C LYS A 463 -10.26 18.84 -13.98
N THR A 464 -10.80 18.07 -14.91
CA THR A 464 -10.16 17.68 -16.17
C THR A 464 -11.21 17.71 -17.28
N PHE A 465 -10.79 18.03 -18.51
CA PHE A 465 -11.71 18.14 -19.65
C PHE A 465 -12.95 19.02 -19.38
N GLY A 466 -12.77 20.10 -18.60
CA GLY A 466 -13.82 21.07 -18.28
C GLY A 466 -14.81 20.68 -17.18
N LYS A 467 -14.76 19.45 -16.64
CA LYS A 467 -15.68 18.93 -15.63
C LYS A 467 -14.96 18.52 -14.35
N LEU A 468 -15.69 18.44 -13.23
CA LEU A 468 -15.16 17.82 -12.01
C LEU A 468 -14.85 16.34 -12.28
N LEU A 469 -13.86 15.77 -11.57
CA LEU A 469 -13.51 14.36 -11.78
C LEU A 469 -14.70 13.43 -11.50
N VAL A 470 -15.51 13.75 -10.49
CA VAL A 470 -16.71 12.97 -10.14
C VAL A 470 -17.76 12.91 -11.25
N GLU A 471 -17.75 13.87 -12.20
CA GLU A 471 -18.67 13.86 -13.35
C GLU A 471 -18.23 12.91 -14.47
N HIS A 472 -17.00 12.38 -14.40
CA HIS A 472 -16.54 11.33 -15.32
C HIS A 472 -17.04 9.98 -14.81
N GLN A 473 -17.83 9.28 -15.62
CA GLN A 473 -18.50 8.05 -15.21
C GLN A 473 -17.53 7.01 -14.64
N GLY A 474 -16.35 6.84 -15.24
CA GLY A 474 -15.33 5.92 -14.74
C GLY A 474 -14.85 6.21 -13.32
N VAL A 475 -14.78 7.49 -12.92
CA VAL A 475 -14.43 7.89 -11.54
C VAL A 475 -15.62 7.67 -10.61
N SER A 476 -16.84 8.02 -11.04
CA SER A 476 -18.04 7.84 -10.23
C SER A 476 -18.34 6.36 -9.91
N PHE A 477 -18.12 5.45 -10.87
CA PHE A 477 -18.28 4.02 -10.67
C PHE A 477 -17.24 3.47 -9.70
N LEU A 478 -16.00 3.94 -9.83
CA LEU A 478 -14.93 3.58 -8.90
C LEU A 478 -15.27 4.00 -7.46
N LEU A 479 -15.72 5.25 -7.26
CA LEU A 479 -16.16 5.74 -5.94
C LEU A 479 -17.36 4.94 -5.39
N ALA A 480 -18.31 4.57 -6.25
CA ALA A 480 -19.45 3.74 -5.86
C ALA A 480 -19.01 2.34 -5.39
N GLU A 481 -18.09 1.69 -6.11
CA GLU A 481 -17.52 0.41 -5.69
C GLU A 481 -16.74 0.51 -4.38
N MET A 482 -15.95 1.58 -4.20
CA MET A 482 -15.22 1.83 -2.96
C MET A 482 -16.19 1.94 -1.79
N ALA A 483 -17.28 2.71 -1.93
CA ALA A 483 -18.30 2.84 -0.89
C ALA A 483 -18.99 1.51 -0.56
N MET A 484 -19.39 0.73 -1.56
CA MET A 484 -19.98 -0.60 -1.37
C MET A 484 -19.06 -1.52 -0.56
N LYS A 485 -17.77 -1.55 -0.91
CA LYS A 485 -16.78 -2.42 -0.25
C LYS A 485 -16.55 -2.02 1.21
N VAL A 486 -16.51 -0.72 1.51
CA VAL A 486 -16.38 -0.22 2.88
C VAL A 486 -17.57 -0.64 3.75
N GLU A 487 -18.80 -0.43 3.26
CA GLU A 487 -19.99 -0.79 4.02
C GLU A 487 -20.08 -2.31 4.27
N LEU A 488 -19.80 -3.12 3.25
CA LEU A 488 -19.77 -4.58 3.40
C LEU A 488 -18.70 -5.04 4.39
N ALA A 489 -17.51 -4.44 4.34
CA ALA A 489 -16.43 -4.77 5.26
C ALA A 489 -16.76 -4.35 6.70
N ARG A 490 -17.40 -3.19 6.88
CA ARG A 490 -17.88 -2.72 8.17
C ARG A 490 -18.89 -3.67 8.79
N LEU A 491 -19.91 -4.06 8.02
CA LEU A 491 -20.92 -5.03 8.45
C LEU A 491 -20.29 -6.38 8.83
N SER A 492 -19.25 -6.80 8.10
CA SER A 492 -18.58 -8.08 8.38
C SER A 492 -17.86 -8.12 9.73
N TYR A 493 -17.11 -7.07 10.10
CA TYR A 493 -16.45 -7.04 11.41
C TYR A 493 -17.46 -6.83 12.54
N GLN A 494 -18.52 -6.04 12.31
CA GLN A 494 -19.59 -5.83 13.29
C GLN A 494 -20.28 -7.15 13.62
N ARG A 495 -20.58 -7.96 12.60
CA ARG A 495 -21.12 -9.31 12.80
C ARG A 495 -20.17 -10.20 13.60
N ALA A 496 -18.88 -10.20 13.25
CA ALA A 496 -17.89 -11.02 13.94
C ALA A 496 -17.71 -10.62 15.41
N ALA A 497 -17.70 -9.32 15.71
CA ALA A 497 -17.59 -8.79 17.06
C ALA A 497 -18.84 -9.10 17.90
N TRP A 498 -20.04 -8.94 17.33
CA TRP A 498 -21.29 -9.26 18.01
C TRP A 498 -21.39 -10.74 18.41
N GLU A 499 -20.91 -11.66 17.56
CA GLU A 499 -20.95 -13.11 17.86
C GLU A 499 -20.13 -13.47 19.09
N ILE A 500 -18.91 -12.93 19.21
CA ILE A 500 -18.04 -13.25 20.35
C ILE A 500 -18.51 -12.57 21.63
N ASP A 501 -19.08 -11.38 21.54
CA ASP A 501 -19.67 -10.69 22.69
C ASP A 501 -20.98 -11.36 23.16
N SER A 502 -21.69 -12.04 22.26
CA SER A 502 -22.85 -12.90 22.59
C SER A 502 -22.44 -14.25 23.20
N GLY A 503 -21.15 -14.50 23.40
CA GLY A 503 -20.62 -15.75 23.97
C GLY A 503 -20.50 -16.90 22.98
N HIS A 504 -20.72 -16.66 21.68
CA HIS A 504 -20.54 -17.66 20.64
C HIS A 504 -19.12 -17.66 20.09
N ARG A 505 -18.66 -18.83 19.64
CA ARG A 505 -17.39 -18.91 18.91
C ARG A 505 -17.55 -18.27 17.54
N ASN A 506 -16.73 -17.26 17.24
CA ASN A 506 -16.87 -16.43 16.02
C ASN A 506 -15.80 -16.71 14.95
N THR A 507 -14.95 -17.74 15.09
CA THR A 507 -13.77 -17.98 14.23
C THR A 507 -14.07 -17.85 12.73
N TYR A 508 -15.23 -18.36 12.28
CA TYR A 508 -15.70 -18.24 10.89
C TYR A 508 -15.89 -16.78 10.47
N TYR A 509 -16.76 -16.04 11.17
CA TYR A 509 -17.06 -14.64 10.87
C TYR A 509 -15.84 -13.73 11.03
N ALA A 510 -15.02 -13.96 12.06
CA ALA A 510 -13.79 -13.20 12.28
C ALA A 510 -12.77 -13.38 11.15
N SER A 511 -12.70 -14.59 10.57
CA SER A 511 -11.81 -14.86 9.44
C SER A 511 -12.33 -14.23 8.14
N ILE A 512 -13.64 -14.27 7.89
CA ILE A 512 -14.28 -13.55 6.77
C ILE A 512 -13.98 -12.06 6.87
N ALA A 513 -14.24 -11.45 8.04
CA ALA A 513 -14.04 -10.04 8.25
C ALA A 513 -12.59 -9.63 8.03
N LYS A 514 -11.63 -10.36 8.60
CA LYS A 514 -10.20 -10.06 8.42
C LYS A 514 -9.78 -10.17 6.96
N ALA A 515 -10.14 -11.26 6.28
CA ALA A 515 -9.76 -11.49 4.90
C ALA A 515 -10.35 -10.40 3.97
N PHE A 516 -11.66 -10.21 4.04
CA PHE A 516 -12.36 -9.25 3.19
C PHE A 516 -11.93 -7.80 3.46
N ALA A 517 -11.91 -7.38 4.73
CA ALA A 517 -11.48 -6.02 5.08
C ALA A 517 -10.01 -5.75 4.74
N GLY A 518 -9.14 -6.77 4.85
CA GLY A 518 -7.74 -6.65 4.48
C GLY A 518 -7.53 -6.46 2.97
N ASP A 519 -8.24 -7.21 2.14
CA ASP A 519 -8.15 -7.09 0.68
C ASP A 519 -8.75 -5.75 0.19
N ILE A 520 -9.94 -5.38 0.68
CA ILE A 520 -10.58 -4.13 0.24
C ILE A 520 -9.80 -2.89 0.67
N ALA A 521 -9.18 -2.88 1.86
CA ALA A 521 -8.35 -1.75 2.28
C ALA A 521 -7.18 -1.49 1.32
N ASN A 522 -6.58 -2.56 0.77
CA ASN A 522 -5.50 -2.45 -0.21
C ASN A 522 -5.99 -1.92 -1.57
N GLN A 523 -7.12 -2.46 -2.03
CA GLN A 523 -7.75 -2.01 -3.27
C GLN A 523 -8.12 -0.53 -3.16
N LEU A 524 -8.86 -0.14 -2.12
CA LEU A 524 -9.31 1.23 -1.92
C LEU A 524 -8.18 2.24 -1.79
N ALA A 525 -7.10 1.88 -1.10
CA ALA A 525 -5.94 2.77 -0.99
C ALA A 525 -5.25 3.00 -2.34
N THR A 526 -5.18 1.96 -3.19
CA THR A 526 -4.63 2.06 -4.54
C THR A 526 -5.55 2.86 -5.47
N ASP A 527 -6.86 2.62 -5.40
CA ASP A 527 -7.87 3.35 -6.17
C ASP A 527 -7.88 4.84 -5.79
N ALA A 528 -7.71 5.16 -4.50
CA ALA A 528 -7.55 6.53 -4.04
C ALA A 528 -6.30 7.19 -4.62
N VAL A 529 -5.15 6.51 -4.66
CA VAL A 529 -3.94 7.00 -5.35
C VAL A 529 -4.24 7.27 -6.84
N GLN A 530 -4.95 6.36 -7.50
CA GLN A 530 -5.31 6.49 -8.91
C GLN A 530 -6.21 7.71 -9.19
N ILE A 531 -7.21 7.97 -8.34
CA ILE A 531 -8.09 9.14 -8.47
C ILE A 531 -7.32 10.46 -8.31
N PHE A 532 -6.28 10.48 -7.47
CA PHE A 532 -5.39 11.64 -7.34
C PHE A 532 -4.40 11.79 -8.52
N GLY A 533 -4.23 10.74 -9.34
CA GLY A 533 -3.26 10.70 -10.44
C GLY A 533 -1.84 10.93 -9.96
N GLY A 534 -1.05 11.77 -10.66
CA GLY A 534 0.34 12.05 -10.30
C GLY A 534 0.52 12.61 -8.88
N TYR A 535 -0.46 13.33 -8.34
CA TYR A 535 -0.42 13.80 -6.95
C TYR A 535 -0.59 12.68 -5.94
N GLY A 536 -1.29 11.60 -6.30
CA GLY A 536 -1.48 10.44 -5.44
C GLY A 536 -0.18 9.69 -5.17
N PHE A 537 0.79 9.79 -6.08
CA PHE A 537 2.14 9.24 -5.92
C PHE A 537 3.09 10.16 -5.13
N ASN A 538 2.69 11.41 -4.87
CA ASN A 538 3.51 12.40 -4.19
C ASN A 538 3.28 12.38 -2.67
N THR A 539 4.36 12.44 -1.89
CA THR A 539 4.34 12.38 -0.42
C THR A 539 3.71 13.59 0.29
N GLU A 540 3.37 14.67 -0.44
CA GLU A 540 2.59 15.78 0.10
C GLU A 540 1.11 15.44 0.26
N TYR A 541 0.62 14.43 -0.46
CA TYR A 541 -0.76 13.97 -0.40
C TYR A 541 -0.92 12.73 0.47
N PRO A 542 -2.08 12.53 1.12
CA PRO A 542 -2.22 11.53 2.17
C PRO A 542 -2.31 10.09 1.63
N VAL A 543 -2.72 9.89 0.38
CA VAL A 543 -3.14 8.58 -0.16
C VAL A 543 -1.98 7.61 -0.38
N GLU A 544 -0.76 8.08 -0.68
CA GLU A 544 0.43 7.19 -0.77
C GLU A 544 0.73 6.51 0.56
N LYS A 545 0.54 7.24 1.67
CA LYS A 545 0.71 6.70 3.01
C LYS A 545 -0.33 5.61 3.28
N LEU A 546 -1.58 5.84 2.89
CA LEU A 546 -2.64 4.85 3.05
C LEU A 546 -2.33 3.56 2.27
N MET A 547 -1.83 3.68 1.03
CA MET A 547 -1.43 2.53 0.22
C MET A 547 -0.30 1.72 0.88
N ARG A 548 0.74 2.40 1.37
CA ARG A 548 1.83 1.73 2.10
C ARG A 548 1.35 1.07 3.39
N ASP A 549 0.47 1.74 4.13
CA ASP A 549 -0.04 1.27 5.42
C ASP A 549 -1.04 0.11 5.26
N ALA A 550 -1.77 0.04 4.14
CA ALA A 550 -2.79 -0.98 3.89
C ALA A 550 -2.22 -2.40 3.72
N LYS A 551 -0.99 -2.53 3.20
CA LYS A 551 -0.42 -3.83 2.81
C LYS A 551 -0.29 -4.84 3.95
N ILE A 552 -0.16 -4.39 5.19
CA ILE A 552 -0.06 -5.27 6.35
C ILE A 552 -1.38 -6.01 6.66
N TYR A 553 -2.53 -5.44 6.27
CA TYR A 553 -3.83 -6.05 6.55
C TYR A 553 -4.13 -7.25 5.63
N GLN A 554 -3.46 -7.35 4.49
CA GLN A 554 -3.60 -8.47 3.59
C GLN A 554 -3.03 -9.74 4.25
N GLY A 555 -3.87 -10.76 4.47
CA GLY A 555 -3.36 -12.10 4.81
C GLY A 555 -2.80 -12.75 3.55
N THR A 556 -1.87 -13.71 3.65
CA THR A 556 -1.39 -14.50 2.50
C THR A 556 -2.55 -15.22 1.81
N PRO A 557 -3.07 -14.76 0.66
CA PRO A 557 -4.11 -15.46 -0.06
C PRO A 557 -3.41 -16.24 -1.17
N GLN A 558 -3.36 -17.57 -1.05
CA GLN A 558 -3.13 -18.38 -2.25
C GLN A 558 -4.39 -18.28 -3.10
N LYS A 559 -4.37 -17.41 -4.12
CA LYS A 559 -5.50 -17.24 -5.05
C LYS A 559 -5.48 -18.38 -6.07
N ASP A 560 -6.25 -19.42 -5.80
CA ASP A 560 -6.44 -20.56 -6.69
C ASP A 560 -7.94 -20.87 -6.86
N VAL A 561 -8.29 -21.70 -7.83
CA VAL A 561 -9.65 -22.19 -8.07
C VAL A 561 -9.83 -23.61 -7.56
N THR A 562 -11.07 -24.01 -7.31
CA THR A 562 -11.41 -25.41 -7.00
C THR A 562 -12.05 -26.05 -8.23
N ILE A 563 -11.43 -27.11 -8.76
CA ILE A 563 -12.01 -27.93 -9.81
C ILE A 563 -13.03 -28.87 -9.16
N LYS A 564 -14.28 -28.87 -9.66
CA LYS A 564 -15.32 -29.76 -9.16
C LYS A 564 -15.07 -31.21 -9.59
N SER A 565 -15.55 -32.17 -8.81
CA SER A 565 -15.37 -33.60 -9.11
C SER A 565 -16.10 -34.08 -10.35
N ASP A 566 -17.12 -33.35 -10.79
CA ASP A 566 -17.92 -33.60 -11.99
C ASP A 566 -17.41 -32.82 -13.22
N ALA A 567 -16.29 -32.10 -13.11
CA ALA A 567 -15.72 -31.38 -14.23
C ALA A 567 -15.36 -32.34 -15.39
N PRO A 568 -15.53 -31.90 -16.65
CA PRO A 568 -15.34 -32.78 -17.78
C PRO A 568 -13.87 -33.19 -17.95
N VAL A 569 -13.66 -34.46 -18.31
CA VAL A 569 -12.33 -35.09 -18.40
C VAL A 569 -11.96 -35.51 -19.83
N THR A 570 -12.87 -35.30 -20.78
CA THR A 570 -12.71 -35.61 -22.21
C THR A 570 -12.87 -34.35 -23.03
N LEU A 571 -11.98 -34.14 -24.00
CA LEU A 571 -12.04 -32.99 -24.90
C LEU A 571 -13.27 -33.07 -25.83
N LEU A 572 -14.03 -31.97 -25.95
CA LEU A 572 -15.26 -31.88 -26.76
C LEU A 572 -14.98 -31.24 -28.13
N LEU A 573 -14.09 -31.85 -28.92
CA LEU A 573 -13.53 -31.27 -30.15
C LEU A 573 -14.59 -30.79 -31.15
N GLU A 574 -15.59 -31.62 -31.47
CA GLU A 574 -16.67 -31.25 -32.41
C GLU A 574 -17.50 -30.05 -31.90
N LYS A 575 -17.79 -29.97 -30.60
CA LYS A 575 -18.51 -28.82 -30.02
C LYS A 575 -17.71 -27.54 -30.12
N HIS A 576 -16.39 -27.61 -29.90
CA HIS A 576 -15.52 -26.46 -30.05
C HIS A 576 -15.45 -26.00 -31.52
N ALA A 577 -15.44 -26.93 -32.49
CA ALA A 577 -15.53 -26.59 -33.90
C ALA A 577 -16.87 -25.96 -34.27
N ASP A 578 -17.99 -26.45 -33.74
CA ASP A 578 -19.32 -25.87 -33.92
C ASP A 578 -19.42 -24.45 -33.35
N TYR A 579 -18.88 -24.24 -32.14
CA TYR A 579 -18.79 -22.94 -31.51
C TYR A 579 -18.06 -21.93 -32.42
N ILE A 580 -16.84 -22.26 -32.86
CA ILE A 580 -16.03 -21.36 -33.70
C ILE A 580 -16.66 -21.14 -35.09
N ALA A 581 -17.23 -22.17 -35.71
CA ALA A 581 -17.90 -22.02 -37.01
C ALA A 581 -19.15 -21.13 -36.91
N SER A 582 -19.84 -21.15 -35.77
CA SER A 582 -20.97 -20.25 -35.51
C SER A 582 -20.53 -18.82 -35.18
N TYR A 583 -19.31 -18.67 -34.65
CA TYR A 583 -18.73 -17.40 -34.24
C TYR A 583 -18.49 -16.50 -35.45
N GLY A 584 -19.21 -15.38 -35.53
CA GLY A 584 -19.14 -14.42 -36.66
C GLY A 584 -20.22 -14.58 -37.73
N SER A 585 -21.07 -15.62 -37.66
CA SER A 585 -22.21 -15.80 -38.58
C SER A 585 -23.38 -14.84 -38.28
N LYS A 586 -23.51 -14.40 -37.02
CA LYS A 586 -24.58 -13.49 -36.55
C LYS A 586 -24.11 -12.04 -36.60
N LYS A 587 -24.10 -11.45 -37.80
CA LYS A 587 -23.59 -10.09 -38.05
C LYS A 587 -24.40 -8.97 -37.38
N ASP A 588 -25.65 -9.25 -37.03
CA ASP A 588 -26.56 -8.30 -36.36
C ASP A 588 -26.49 -8.37 -34.83
N ASP A 589 -25.62 -9.21 -34.26
CA ASP A 589 -25.50 -9.40 -32.82
C ASP A 589 -24.66 -8.28 -32.17
N TYR A 590 -25.01 -7.92 -30.94
CA TYR A 590 -24.30 -6.89 -30.16
C TYR A 590 -22.82 -7.26 -29.99
N GLU A 591 -22.53 -8.54 -29.75
CA GLU A 591 -21.16 -9.04 -29.59
C GLU A 591 -20.32 -8.92 -30.87
N TYR A 592 -20.95 -9.08 -32.04
CA TYR A 592 -20.28 -8.90 -33.32
C TYR A 592 -19.83 -7.44 -33.50
N CYS A 593 -20.68 -6.48 -33.16
CA CYS A 593 -20.33 -5.06 -33.19
C CYS A 593 -19.28 -4.68 -32.13
N MET A 594 -19.43 -5.18 -30.90
CA MET A 594 -18.52 -4.86 -29.80
C MET A 594 -17.11 -5.43 -30.00
N SER A 595 -16.95 -6.51 -30.76
CA SER A 595 -15.65 -7.15 -31.03
C SER A 595 -14.90 -6.57 -32.23
N GLU A 596 -15.40 -5.48 -32.84
CA GLU A 596 -14.81 -4.90 -34.05
C GLU A 596 -13.33 -4.54 -33.90
N TYR A 597 -12.95 -3.99 -32.75
CA TYR A 597 -11.56 -3.61 -32.44
C TYR A 597 -10.59 -4.80 -32.29
N LEU A 598 -11.08 -6.04 -32.22
CA LEU A 598 -10.26 -7.27 -32.17
C LEU A 598 -10.49 -8.20 -33.35
N ARG A 599 -11.32 -7.80 -34.33
CA ARG A 599 -11.87 -8.72 -35.34
C ARG A 599 -10.80 -9.47 -36.12
N MET A 600 -9.75 -8.81 -36.58
CA MET A 600 -8.63 -9.45 -37.27
C MET A 600 -7.97 -10.56 -36.43
N SER A 601 -7.71 -10.30 -35.15
CA SER A 601 -7.13 -11.29 -34.24
C SER A 601 -8.12 -12.39 -33.89
N GLY A 602 -9.41 -12.07 -33.74
CA GLY A 602 -10.49 -13.04 -33.57
C GLY A 602 -10.57 -14.05 -34.72
N ILE A 603 -10.45 -13.57 -35.96
CA ILE A 603 -10.39 -14.44 -37.16
C ILE A 603 -9.14 -15.31 -37.11
N TYR A 604 -7.97 -14.75 -36.79
CA TYR A 604 -6.74 -15.53 -36.63
C TYR A 604 -6.90 -16.65 -35.58
N TRP A 605 -7.46 -16.33 -34.41
CA TRP A 605 -7.67 -17.33 -33.35
C TRP A 605 -8.62 -18.44 -33.80
N GLY A 606 -9.77 -18.07 -34.37
CA GLY A 606 -10.75 -19.00 -34.90
C GLY A 606 -10.19 -19.91 -35.99
N LEU A 607 -9.48 -19.36 -36.99
CA LEU A 607 -8.89 -20.16 -38.06
C LEU A 607 -7.79 -21.09 -37.57
N THR A 608 -6.92 -20.61 -36.69
CA THR A 608 -5.82 -21.41 -36.16
C THR A 608 -6.36 -22.60 -35.37
N VAL A 609 -7.36 -22.39 -34.51
CA VAL A 609 -7.94 -23.49 -33.73
C VAL A 609 -8.69 -24.47 -34.63
N MET A 610 -9.40 -23.99 -35.67
CA MET A 610 -10.05 -24.86 -36.65
C MET A 610 -9.04 -25.71 -37.43
N ASP A 611 -7.90 -25.16 -37.80
CA ASP A 611 -6.85 -25.93 -38.47
C ASP A 611 -6.20 -26.96 -37.52
N LEU A 612 -5.93 -26.58 -36.27
CA LEU A 612 -5.43 -27.50 -35.23
C LEU A 612 -6.39 -28.68 -34.98
N MET A 613 -7.69 -28.45 -35.09
CA MET A 613 -8.73 -29.47 -35.00
C MET A 613 -9.01 -30.21 -36.33
N GLY A 614 -8.33 -29.83 -37.43
CA GLY A 614 -8.52 -30.45 -38.75
C GLY A 614 -9.83 -30.08 -39.46
N GLN A 615 -10.43 -28.95 -39.10
CA GLN A 615 -11.77 -28.50 -39.50
C GLN A 615 -11.73 -27.15 -40.26
N LEU A 616 -10.59 -26.77 -40.82
CA LEU A 616 -10.38 -25.46 -41.46
C LEU A 616 -11.32 -25.21 -42.66
N ASP A 617 -11.77 -26.27 -43.33
CA ASP A 617 -12.68 -26.25 -44.47
C ASP A 617 -14.09 -25.72 -44.14
N ARG A 618 -14.47 -25.72 -42.86
CA ARG A 618 -15.75 -25.15 -42.39
C ARG A 618 -15.78 -23.61 -42.43
N MET A 619 -14.65 -22.96 -42.64
CA MET A 619 -14.52 -21.49 -42.56
C MET A 619 -14.60 -20.85 -43.95
N ASN A 620 -15.29 -19.71 -44.07
CA ASN A 620 -15.47 -19.02 -45.34
C ASN A 620 -14.19 -18.29 -45.80
N ARG A 621 -13.35 -19.01 -46.56
CA ARG A 621 -12.07 -18.51 -47.06
C ARG A 621 -12.21 -17.22 -47.87
N GLU A 622 -13.12 -17.15 -48.84
CA GLU A 622 -13.23 -15.99 -49.75
C GLU A 622 -13.61 -14.70 -49.02
N GLU A 623 -14.55 -14.80 -48.07
CA GLU A 623 -14.99 -13.67 -47.24
C GLU A 623 -13.84 -13.14 -46.38
N ILE A 624 -13.08 -14.03 -45.76
CA ILE A 624 -11.94 -13.66 -44.90
C ILE A 624 -10.83 -12.99 -45.70
N LEU A 625 -10.46 -13.55 -46.87
CA LEU A 625 -9.43 -12.96 -47.73
C LEU A 625 -9.84 -11.57 -48.23
N THR A 626 -11.12 -11.39 -48.56
CA THR A 626 -11.67 -10.09 -48.97
C THR A 626 -11.61 -9.07 -47.83
N PHE A 627 -11.97 -9.47 -46.60
CA PHE A 627 -11.90 -8.62 -45.42
C PHE A 627 -10.47 -8.19 -45.09
N ILE A 628 -9.50 -9.10 -45.15
CA ILE A 628 -8.08 -8.77 -44.92
C ILE A 628 -7.60 -7.73 -45.93
N LYS A 629 -7.92 -7.93 -47.21
CA LYS A 629 -7.55 -7.00 -48.27
C LYS A 629 -8.13 -5.61 -48.06
N SER A 630 -9.38 -5.50 -47.58
CA SER A 630 -10.01 -4.21 -47.29
C SER A 630 -9.47 -3.51 -46.05
N CYS A 631 -8.74 -4.21 -45.17
CA CYS A 631 -8.13 -3.65 -43.96
C CYS A 631 -6.66 -3.21 -44.17
N GLN A 632 -6.07 -3.45 -45.35
CA GLN A 632 -4.71 -2.97 -45.64
C GLN A 632 -4.75 -1.47 -45.98
N HIS A 633 -3.97 -0.68 -45.24
CA HIS A 633 -3.82 0.76 -45.43
C HIS A 633 -2.76 1.09 -46.48
N GLU A 634 -2.78 2.34 -46.97
CA GLU A 634 -1.79 2.81 -47.97
C GLU A 634 -0.34 2.75 -47.47
N CYS A 635 -0.14 2.93 -46.16
CA CYS A 635 1.15 2.81 -45.48
C CYS A 635 1.63 1.36 -45.35
N GLY A 636 0.80 0.36 -45.71
CA GLY A 636 1.12 -1.07 -45.67
C GLY A 636 0.62 -1.82 -44.45
N GLY A 637 0.43 -1.13 -43.32
CA GLY A 637 -0.10 -1.72 -42.11
C GLY A 637 -1.56 -2.17 -42.26
N ILE A 638 -1.96 -3.15 -41.45
CA ILE A 638 -3.32 -3.72 -41.49
C ILE A 638 -4.02 -3.42 -40.17
N SER A 639 -5.29 -3.03 -40.23
CA SER A 639 -6.12 -2.68 -39.07
C SER A 639 -6.96 -3.85 -38.55
N ALA A 640 -7.55 -3.69 -37.36
CA ALA A 640 -8.43 -4.69 -36.76
C ALA A 640 -9.72 -4.93 -37.56
N SER A 641 -10.28 -3.84 -38.10
CA SER A 641 -11.47 -3.78 -38.94
C SER A 641 -11.37 -2.57 -39.88
N ILE A 642 -12.33 -2.46 -40.79
CA ILE A 642 -12.45 -1.34 -41.73
C ILE A 642 -12.68 -0.04 -40.94
N GLY A 643 -11.91 1.00 -41.25
CA GLY A 643 -12.02 2.30 -40.57
C GLY A 643 -11.23 2.43 -39.26
N HIS A 644 -10.52 1.38 -38.84
CA HIS A 644 -9.60 1.43 -37.70
C HIS A 644 -8.17 1.75 -38.16
N ASP A 645 -7.36 2.28 -37.24
CA ASP A 645 -5.94 2.52 -37.47
C ASP A 645 -5.17 1.20 -37.67
N PRO A 646 -4.16 1.18 -38.58
CA PRO A 646 -3.30 0.03 -38.74
C PRO A 646 -2.36 -0.13 -37.55
N HIS A 647 -2.11 -1.37 -37.15
CA HIS A 647 -1.27 -1.69 -36.00
C HIS A 647 -0.49 -2.99 -36.22
N LEU A 648 0.69 -3.11 -35.62
CA LEU A 648 1.61 -4.25 -35.78
C LEU A 648 0.99 -5.60 -35.39
N LEU A 649 0.18 -5.61 -34.34
CA LEU A 649 -0.53 -6.80 -33.87
C LEU A 649 -1.51 -7.36 -34.92
N TYR A 650 -2.32 -6.51 -35.55
CA TYR A 650 -3.28 -6.96 -36.57
C TYR A 650 -2.59 -7.26 -37.89
N THR A 651 -1.49 -6.57 -38.19
CA THR A 651 -0.62 -6.89 -39.32
C THR A 651 -0.04 -8.30 -39.20
N LEU A 652 0.46 -8.69 -38.02
CA LEU A 652 0.88 -10.07 -37.77
C LEU A 652 -0.28 -11.05 -37.93
N SER A 653 -1.44 -10.81 -37.27
CA SER A 653 -2.60 -11.70 -37.38
C SER A 653 -3.03 -11.91 -38.84
N ALA A 654 -3.07 -10.85 -39.65
CA ALA A 654 -3.38 -10.95 -41.06
C ALA A 654 -2.36 -11.79 -41.84
N VAL A 655 -1.06 -11.56 -41.62
CA VAL A 655 0.01 -12.36 -42.26
C VAL A 655 -0.08 -13.83 -41.84
N GLN A 656 -0.37 -14.13 -40.58
CA GLN A 656 -0.58 -15.49 -40.09
C GLN A 656 -1.78 -16.15 -40.78
N ILE A 657 -2.94 -15.45 -40.89
CA ILE A 657 -4.12 -15.97 -41.60
C ILE A 657 -3.81 -16.28 -43.06
N LEU A 658 -3.18 -15.34 -43.76
CA LEU A 658 -2.82 -15.54 -45.16
C LEU A 658 -1.79 -16.66 -45.34
N THR A 659 -0.91 -16.84 -44.35
CA THR A 659 0.05 -17.95 -44.32
C THR A 659 -0.65 -19.27 -44.11
N LEU A 660 -1.65 -19.37 -43.22
CA LEU A 660 -2.49 -20.57 -43.04
C LEU A 660 -3.13 -20.99 -44.37
N TYR A 661 -3.72 -20.03 -45.09
CA TYR A 661 -4.39 -20.27 -46.38
C TYR A 661 -3.47 -20.31 -47.61
N ASP A 662 -2.16 -20.17 -47.45
CA ASP A 662 -1.20 -20.10 -48.56
C ASP A 662 -1.60 -19.04 -49.60
N SER A 663 -1.99 -17.85 -49.13
CA SER A 663 -2.60 -16.78 -49.92
C SER A 663 -1.97 -15.41 -49.64
N ILE A 664 -0.66 -15.38 -49.35
CA ILE A 664 0.05 -14.15 -48.97
C ILE A 664 0.05 -13.06 -50.05
N ASN A 665 -0.17 -13.46 -51.31
CA ASN A 665 -0.31 -12.58 -52.47
C ASN A 665 -1.57 -11.70 -52.47
N VAL A 666 -2.47 -11.86 -51.49
CA VAL A 666 -3.68 -11.03 -51.35
C VAL A 666 -3.36 -9.59 -50.92
N ILE A 667 -2.23 -9.40 -50.22
CA ILE A 667 -1.77 -8.11 -49.70
C ILE A 667 -0.48 -7.66 -50.38
N ASP A 668 -0.20 -6.36 -50.34
CA ASP A 668 1.09 -5.82 -50.78
C ASP A 668 2.17 -6.09 -49.72
N ILE A 669 3.00 -7.11 -49.96
CA ILE A 669 4.07 -7.54 -49.04
C ILE A 669 5.13 -6.46 -48.87
N ASN A 670 5.50 -5.76 -49.94
CA ASN A 670 6.56 -4.75 -49.87
C ASN A 670 6.15 -3.60 -48.96
N LYS A 671 4.89 -3.16 -49.07
CA LYS A 671 4.35 -2.14 -48.16
C LYS A 671 4.26 -2.62 -46.72
N VAL A 672 3.92 -3.88 -46.46
CA VAL A 672 3.94 -4.44 -45.09
C VAL A 672 5.34 -4.38 -44.51
N VAL A 673 6.37 -4.74 -45.29
CA VAL A 673 7.77 -4.66 -44.86
C VAL A 673 8.18 -3.22 -44.57
N GLU A 674 7.83 -2.27 -45.44
CA GLU A 674 8.07 -0.84 -45.23
C GLU A 674 7.37 -0.32 -43.96
N TYR A 675 6.13 -0.74 -43.72
CA TYR A 675 5.38 -0.38 -42.51
C TYR A 675 6.09 -0.86 -41.25
N VAL A 676 6.45 -2.16 -41.18
CA VAL A 676 7.15 -2.72 -40.02
C VAL A 676 8.50 -2.02 -39.81
N GLN A 677 9.24 -1.78 -40.88
CA GLN A 677 10.52 -1.06 -40.83
C GLN A 677 10.36 0.36 -40.28
N SER A 678 9.30 1.08 -40.69
CA SER A 678 9.03 2.45 -40.23
C SER A 678 8.73 2.57 -38.73
N LEU A 679 8.35 1.47 -38.08
CA LEU A 679 7.99 1.42 -36.67
C LEU A 679 9.19 1.12 -35.75
N GLN A 680 10.33 0.71 -36.31
CA GLN A 680 11.56 0.52 -35.54
C GLN A 680 12.13 1.87 -35.08
N LYS A 681 12.47 1.98 -33.79
CA LYS A 681 13.06 3.17 -33.18
C LYS A 681 14.58 3.09 -33.14
N GLU A 682 15.22 4.22 -32.84
CA GLU A 682 16.69 4.33 -32.80
C GLU A 682 17.33 3.42 -31.76
N ASP A 683 16.62 3.11 -30.67
CA ASP A 683 17.06 2.21 -29.60
C ASP A 683 16.79 0.72 -29.91
N GLY A 684 16.25 0.40 -31.09
CA GLY A 684 15.92 -0.95 -31.51
C GLY A 684 14.52 -1.42 -31.14
N SER A 685 13.82 -0.67 -30.28
CA SER A 685 12.43 -0.98 -29.92
C SER A 685 11.47 -0.77 -31.09
N PHE A 686 10.28 -1.37 -31.02
CA PHE A 686 9.22 -1.18 -32.01
C PHE A 686 8.02 -0.48 -31.39
N ALA A 687 7.50 0.52 -32.10
CA ALA A 687 6.18 1.07 -31.79
C ALA A 687 5.07 0.20 -32.36
N GLY A 688 3.94 0.10 -31.67
CA GLY A 688 2.77 -0.64 -32.17
C GLY A 688 2.13 -0.01 -33.40
N ASP A 689 2.17 1.32 -33.48
CA ASP A 689 1.61 2.14 -34.54
C ASP A 689 2.26 3.55 -34.56
N ILE A 690 1.61 4.49 -35.25
CA ILE A 690 2.03 5.89 -35.37
C ILE A 690 1.99 6.68 -34.05
N TRP A 691 1.27 6.21 -33.04
CA TRP A 691 1.12 6.87 -31.74
C TRP A 691 2.29 6.59 -30.79
N GLY A 692 3.16 5.64 -31.14
CA GLY A 692 4.47 5.49 -30.52
C GLY A 692 4.50 4.68 -29.21
N GLU A 693 3.48 3.87 -28.93
CA GLU A 693 3.53 2.94 -27.78
C GLU A 693 4.64 1.91 -27.99
N ILE A 694 5.54 1.77 -27.01
CA ILE A 694 6.64 0.80 -27.03
C ILE A 694 6.33 -0.38 -26.08
N ASP A 695 6.44 -1.60 -26.61
CA ASP A 695 6.25 -2.85 -25.88
C ASP A 695 7.03 -3.99 -26.54
N THR A 696 7.60 -4.90 -25.75
CA THR A 696 8.27 -6.12 -26.24
C THR A 696 7.37 -7.00 -27.11
N ARG A 697 6.04 -6.96 -26.92
CA ARG A 697 5.06 -7.60 -27.82
C ARG A 697 5.22 -7.12 -29.25
N PHE A 698 5.46 -5.83 -29.47
CA PHE A 698 5.59 -5.27 -30.82
C PHE A 698 6.91 -5.69 -31.47
N SER A 699 7.97 -5.87 -30.67
CA SER A 699 9.24 -6.42 -31.15
C SER A 699 9.06 -7.86 -31.63
N PHE A 700 8.34 -8.68 -30.86
CA PHE A 700 7.94 -10.02 -31.29
C PHE A 700 7.07 -9.99 -32.56
N CYS A 701 6.02 -9.14 -32.60
CA CYS A 701 5.15 -9.05 -33.75
C CYS A 701 5.88 -8.65 -35.03
N ALA A 702 6.82 -7.71 -34.95
CA ALA A 702 7.62 -7.25 -36.08
C ALA A 702 8.48 -8.39 -36.63
N VAL A 703 9.25 -9.04 -35.76
CA VAL A 703 10.13 -10.14 -36.16
C VAL A 703 9.35 -11.36 -36.64
N ALA A 704 8.23 -11.72 -36.00
CA ALA A 704 7.37 -12.80 -36.45
C ALA A 704 6.76 -12.51 -37.83
N THR A 705 6.30 -11.28 -38.06
CA THR A 705 5.76 -10.86 -39.37
C THR A 705 6.81 -11.00 -40.46
N LEU A 706 8.00 -10.45 -40.23
CA LEU A 706 9.09 -10.48 -41.21
C LEU A 706 9.66 -11.88 -41.42
N ALA A 707 9.68 -12.73 -40.38
CA ALA A 707 10.10 -14.13 -40.50
C ALA A 707 9.15 -14.93 -41.40
N LEU A 708 7.82 -14.78 -41.21
CA LEU A 708 6.82 -15.44 -42.05
C LEU A 708 6.88 -14.96 -43.52
N LEU A 709 7.31 -13.72 -43.74
CA LEU A 709 7.51 -13.15 -45.07
C LEU A 709 8.91 -13.43 -45.68
N GLY A 710 9.84 -14.01 -44.91
CA GLY A 710 11.23 -14.20 -45.34
C GLY A 710 12.00 -12.89 -45.56
N LYS A 711 11.74 -11.86 -44.74
CA LYS A 711 12.24 -10.48 -44.87
C LYS A 711 12.83 -9.90 -43.58
N LEU A 712 13.46 -10.73 -42.75
CA LEU A 712 14.09 -10.29 -41.50
C LEU A 712 15.23 -9.28 -41.72
N ASP A 713 15.86 -9.31 -42.89
CA ASP A 713 16.93 -8.41 -43.32
C ASP A 713 16.48 -6.95 -43.51
N ALA A 714 15.16 -6.67 -43.49
CA ALA A 714 14.62 -5.32 -43.64
C ALA A 714 14.80 -4.42 -42.40
N ILE A 715 15.10 -4.99 -41.23
CA ILE A 715 15.22 -4.26 -39.96
C ILE A 715 16.61 -4.39 -39.35
N ASN A 716 16.94 -3.52 -38.41
CA ASN A 716 18.15 -3.67 -37.60
C ASN A 716 17.90 -4.72 -36.50
N VAL A 717 18.18 -5.98 -36.80
CA VAL A 717 17.96 -7.12 -35.88
C VAL A 717 18.85 -7.01 -34.63
N GLU A 718 20.10 -6.56 -34.77
CA GLU A 718 21.04 -6.43 -33.66
C GLU A 718 20.53 -5.48 -32.57
N LYS A 719 20.07 -4.29 -32.96
CA LYS A 719 19.47 -3.33 -32.01
C LYS A 719 18.19 -3.85 -31.39
N ALA A 720 17.37 -4.58 -32.16
CA ALA A 720 16.15 -5.17 -31.62
C ALA A 720 16.47 -6.22 -30.54
N ILE A 721 17.53 -7.01 -30.74
CA ILE A 721 18.04 -7.96 -29.74
C ILE A 721 18.52 -7.21 -28.49
N GLU A 722 19.30 -6.14 -28.64
CA GLU A 722 19.76 -5.30 -27.51
C GLU A 722 18.59 -4.78 -26.67
N PHE A 723 17.54 -4.26 -27.33
CA PHE A 723 16.34 -3.79 -26.64
C PHE A 723 15.64 -4.92 -25.88
N VAL A 724 15.36 -6.06 -26.52
CA VAL A 724 14.65 -7.17 -25.87
C VAL A 724 15.43 -7.71 -24.67
N LEU A 725 16.76 -7.84 -24.78
CA LEU A 725 17.61 -8.28 -23.67
C LEU A 725 17.66 -7.27 -22.53
N SER A 726 17.58 -5.97 -22.83
CA SER A 726 17.51 -4.92 -21.80
C SER A 726 16.19 -4.94 -20.99
N CYS A 727 15.17 -5.66 -21.46
CA CYS A 727 13.91 -5.92 -20.75
C CYS A 727 13.97 -7.14 -19.82
N MET A 728 15.09 -7.88 -19.79
CA MET A 728 15.29 -9.03 -18.91
C MET A 728 15.51 -8.58 -17.45
N ASN A 729 14.84 -9.24 -16.52
CA ASN A 729 14.95 -8.97 -15.09
C ASN A 729 15.89 -9.95 -14.37
N PHE A 730 16.25 -9.62 -13.13
CA PHE A 730 17.13 -10.45 -12.29
C PHE A 730 16.55 -11.83 -11.96
N ASP A 731 15.23 -12.01 -12.10
CA ASP A 731 14.52 -13.27 -11.89
C ASP A 731 14.50 -14.15 -13.15
N GLY A 732 15.20 -13.74 -14.21
CA GLY A 732 15.26 -14.42 -15.51
C GLY A 732 14.06 -14.13 -16.43
N GLY A 733 13.01 -13.47 -15.92
CA GLY A 733 11.83 -13.08 -16.68
C GLY A 733 12.01 -11.82 -17.52
N PHE A 734 10.97 -11.43 -18.24
CA PHE A 734 10.95 -10.23 -19.09
C PHE A 734 9.73 -9.37 -18.81
N GLY A 735 9.95 -8.05 -18.80
CA GLY A 735 8.90 -7.02 -18.76
C GLY A 735 8.61 -6.41 -20.14
N CYS A 736 7.62 -5.52 -20.21
CA CYS A 736 7.26 -4.85 -21.47
C CYS A 736 8.31 -3.84 -21.98
N ARG A 737 9.15 -3.34 -21.09
CA ARG A 737 10.24 -2.38 -21.32
C ARG A 737 11.31 -2.54 -20.23
N PRO A 738 12.51 -1.97 -20.38
CA PRO A 738 13.56 -2.04 -19.36
C PRO A 738 13.05 -1.58 -17.99
N GLY A 739 13.29 -2.41 -16.96
CA GLY A 739 12.85 -2.17 -15.58
C GLY A 739 11.38 -2.46 -15.28
N SER A 740 10.61 -2.97 -16.25
CA SER A 740 9.22 -3.40 -16.02
C SER A 740 9.14 -4.78 -15.39
N GLU A 741 8.11 -5.04 -14.59
CA GLU A 741 7.90 -6.33 -13.92
C GLU A 741 7.76 -7.50 -14.90
N SER A 742 8.35 -8.65 -14.55
CA SER A 742 8.23 -9.92 -15.28
C SER A 742 6.77 -10.36 -15.42
N HIS A 743 6.37 -10.78 -16.62
CA HIS A 743 5.01 -11.27 -16.91
C HIS A 743 5.05 -12.42 -17.92
N ALA A 744 4.29 -13.50 -17.69
CA ALA A 744 4.34 -14.70 -18.55
C ALA A 744 4.09 -14.42 -20.03
N GLY A 745 3.11 -13.55 -20.36
CA GLY A 745 2.87 -13.16 -21.75
C GLY A 745 4.01 -12.37 -22.39
N GLN A 746 4.76 -11.59 -21.60
CA GLN A 746 5.93 -10.86 -22.10
C GLN A 746 7.14 -11.77 -22.26
N ILE A 747 7.29 -12.72 -21.34
CA ILE A 747 8.27 -13.80 -21.44
C ILE A 747 8.06 -14.61 -22.72
N TYR A 748 6.82 -14.97 -23.07
CA TYR A 748 6.52 -15.63 -24.33
C TYR A 748 7.00 -14.80 -25.53
N CYS A 749 6.65 -13.51 -25.58
CA CYS A 749 7.05 -12.65 -26.69
C CYS A 749 8.58 -12.52 -26.79
N CYS A 750 9.28 -12.37 -25.67
CA CYS A 750 10.74 -12.23 -25.66
C CYS A 750 11.44 -13.55 -26.00
N THR A 751 11.00 -14.68 -25.44
CA THR A 751 11.56 -16.00 -25.79
C THR A 751 11.26 -16.38 -27.23
N GLY A 752 10.06 -16.10 -27.73
CA GLY A 752 9.70 -16.26 -29.14
C GLY A 752 10.54 -15.37 -30.06
N PHE A 753 10.78 -14.11 -29.69
CA PHE A 753 11.67 -13.21 -30.43
C PHE A 753 13.09 -13.76 -30.51
N LEU A 754 13.63 -14.22 -29.36
CA LEU A 754 14.98 -14.79 -29.29
C LEU A 754 15.07 -16.12 -30.04
N ALA A 755 14.00 -16.92 -30.07
CA ALA A 755 13.90 -18.14 -30.86
C ALA A 755 13.96 -17.85 -32.38
N ILE A 756 13.26 -16.82 -32.85
CA ILE A 756 13.27 -16.43 -34.27
C ILE A 756 14.64 -15.85 -34.67
N THR A 757 15.28 -15.11 -33.77
CA THR A 757 16.59 -14.46 -34.03
C THR A 757 17.80 -15.34 -33.69
N SER A 758 17.57 -16.60 -33.27
CA SER A 758 18.62 -17.56 -32.87
C SER A 758 19.51 -17.06 -31.74
N GLN A 759 18.90 -16.46 -30.70
CA GLN A 759 19.56 -15.84 -29.55
C GLN A 759 19.13 -16.45 -28.21
N LEU A 760 18.57 -17.66 -28.19
CA LEU A 760 18.10 -18.28 -26.94
C LEU A 760 19.25 -18.58 -25.96
N HIS A 761 20.47 -18.77 -26.47
CA HIS A 761 21.68 -18.98 -25.65
C HIS A 761 21.99 -17.83 -24.67
N GLN A 762 21.40 -16.65 -24.85
CA GLN A 762 21.56 -15.51 -23.94
C GLN A 762 20.63 -15.58 -22.72
N VAL A 763 19.65 -16.49 -22.72
CA VAL A 763 18.71 -16.68 -21.62
C VAL A 763 19.20 -17.79 -20.70
N ASN A 764 19.19 -17.54 -19.39
CA ASN A 764 19.35 -18.60 -18.42
C ASN A 764 18.05 -19.44 -18.34
N SER A 765 18.02 -20.54 -19.08
CA SER A 765 16.84 -21.41 -19.21
C SER A 765 16.37 -22.00 -17.88
N ASP A 766 17.27 -22.29 -16.94
CA ASP A 766 16.91 -22.87 -15.64
C ASP A 766 16.30 -21.83 -14.71
N LEU A 767 16.87 -20.63 -14.67
CA LEU A 767 16.34 -19.52 -13.86
C LEU A 767 14.95 -19.11 -14.37
N LEU A 768 14.82 -18.92 -15.68
CA LEU A 768 13.53 -18.59 -16.29
C LEU A 768 12.52 -19.75 -16.16
N GLY A 769 12.99 -20.99 -16.34
CA GLY A 769 12.18 -22.20 -16.16
C GLY A 769 11.61 -22.30 -14.75
N TRP A 770 12.41 -21.95 -13.74
CA TRP A 770 11.98 -21.92 -12.35
C TRP A 770 10.87 -20.87 -12.12
N TRP A 771 11.07 -19.66 -12.64
CA TRP A 771 10.06 -18.60 -12.57
C TRP A 771 8.72 -19.02 -13.21
N LEU A 772 8.78 -19.71 -14.36
CA LEU A 772 7.61 -20.18 -15.10
C LEU A 772 6.90 -21.34 -14.40
N CYS A 773 7.62 -22.33 -13.86
CA CYS A 773 6.98 -23.47 -13.21
C CYS A 773 6.30 -23.09 -11.88
N GLU A 774 6.83 -22.09 -11.17
CA GLU A 774 6.18 -21.52 -9.97
C GLU A 774 4.82 -20.85 -10.24
N ARG A 775 4.42 -20.71 -11.51
CA ARG A 775 3.08 -20.22 -11.86
C ARG A 775 2.02 -21.31 -11.75
N GLN A 776 2.40 -22.58 -11.64
CA GLN A 776 1.44 -23.67 -11.53
C GLN A 776 0.86 -23.73 -10.11
N LEU A 777 -0.45 -23.56 -10.01
CA LEU A 777 -1.16 -23.56 -8.74
C LEU A 777 -1.65 -24.98 -8.38
N PRO A 778 -2.08 -25.24 -7.12
CA PRO A 778 -2.60 -26.54 -6.70
C PRO A 778 -3.69 -27.15 -7.60
N SER A 779 -4.56 -26.33 -8.18
CA SER A 779 -5.58 -26.71 -9.16
C SER A 779 -5.01 -27.29 -10.46
N GLY A 780 -3.73 -27.05 -10.75
CA GLY A 780 -3.07 -27.38 -12.01
C GLY A 780 -2.97 -26.22 -12.99
N GLY A 781 -3.83 -25.19 -12.83
CA GLY A 781 -3.84 -24.01 -13.69
C GLY A 781 -2.63 -23.11 -13.47
N LEU A 782 -2.32 -22.31 -14.49
CA LEU A 782 -1.16 -21.42 -14.53
C LEU A 782 -1.60 -19.96 -14.43
N ASN A 783 -0.83 -19.12 -13.75
CA ASN A 783 -1.06 -17.67 -13.69
C ASN A 783 0.05 -16.85 -14.38
N GLY A 784 -0.26 -15.61 -14.75
CA GLY A 784 0.69 -14.74 -15.44
C GLY A 784 1.68 -14.01 -14.54
N ARG A 785 1.33 -13.89 -13.26
CA ARG A 785 2.10 -13.27 -12.18
C ARG A 785 1.71 -13.92 -10.85
N PRO A 786 2.59 -13.86 -9.84
CA PRO A 786 2.24 -14.27 -8.48
C PRO A 786 0.94 -13.60 -8.02
N GLU A 787 0.18 -14.29 -7.17
CA GLU A 787 -1.06 -13.79 -6.55
C GLU A 787 -2.23 -13.51 -7.52
N LYS A 788 -2.13 -13.89 -8.80
CA LYS A 788 -3.29 -13.93 -9.71
C LYS A 788 -3.91 -15.33 -9.75
N LEU A 789 -5.22 -15.36 -9.98
CA LEU A 789 -5.94 -16.61 -10.28
C LEU A 789 -5.36 -17.26 -11.53
N PRO A 790 -5.45 -18.60 -11.64
CA PRO A 790 -5.08 -19.28 -12.87
C PRO A 790 -6.01 -18.88 -14.00
N ASP A 791 -5.53 -18.98 -15.23
CA ASP A 791 -6.26 -18.61 -16.43
C ASP A 791 -5.84 -19.52 -17.60
N VAL A 792 -6.80 -19.97 -18.42
CA VAL A 792 -6.55 -20.87 -19.55
C VAL A 792 -5.50 -20.32 -20.50
N CYS A 793 -5.45 -19.00 -20.74
CA CYS A 793 -4.48 -18.45 -21.69
C CYS A 793 -3.01 -18.66 -21.25
N TYR A 794 -2.73 -18.77 -19.94
CA TYR A 794 -1.38 -19.09 -19.45
C TYR A 794 -0.99 -20.54 -19.67
N SER A 795 -1.96 -21.42 -19.93
CA SER A 795 -1.70 -22.78 -20.45
C SER A 795 -1.03 -22.74 -21.81
N TRP A 796 -1.12 -21.63 -22.54
CA TRP A 796 -0.28 -21.35 -23.70
C TRP A 796 0.97 -20.57 -23.32
N TRP A 797 0.83 -19.35 -22.79
CA TRP A 797 1.96 -18.42 -22.63
C TRP A 797 3.11 -19.02 -21.81
N VAL A 798 2.79 -19.76 -20.73
CA VAL A 798 3.80 -20.41 -19.89
C VAL A 798 4.35 -21.69 -20.52
N LEU A 799 3.49 -22.57 -21.06
CA LEU A 799 3.94 -23.83 -21.68
C LEU A 799 4.78 -23.59 -22.92
N ALA A 800 4.36 -22.67 -23.77
CA ALA A 800 5.08 -22.33 -24.98
C ALA A 800 6.48 -21.80 -24.62
N SER A 801 6.58 -20.91 -23.63
CA SER A 801 7.87 -20.43 -23.11
C SER A 801 8.73 -21.57 -22.56
N LEU A 802 8.14 -22.46 -21.74
CA LEU A 802 8.83 -23.64 -21.20
C LEU A 802 9.28 -24.60 -22.31
N LYS A 803 8.49 -24.76 -23.38
CA LYS A 803 8.83 -25.59 -24.53
C LYS A 803 9.97 -24.98 -25.33
N ILE A 804 9.97 -23.66 -25.55
CA ILE A 804 11.05 -22.94 -26.24
C ILE A 804 12.39 -23.13 -25.51
N ILE A 805 12.39 -23.10 -24.18
CA ILE A 805 13.61 -23.23 -23.36
C ILE A 805 13.92 -24.67 -22.88
N GLY A 806 13.23 -25.69 -23.40
CA GLY A 806 13.53 -27.10 -23.08
C GLY A 806 13.17 -27.52 -21.65
N ARG A 807 12.17 -26.90 -21.02
CA ARG A 807 11.75 -27.13 -19.61
C ARG A 807 10.28 -27.50 -19.45
N LEU A 808 9.61 -27.92 -20.52
CA LEU A 808 8.21 -28.35 -20.47
C LEU A 808 7.95 -29.50 -19.47
N HIS A 809 8.95 -30.34 -19.17
CA HIS A 809 8.82 -31.44 -18.21
C HIS A 809 8.78 -31.00 -16.73
N TRP A 810 8.91 -29.70 -16.42
CA TRP A 810 8.92 -29.17 -15.04
C TRP A 810 7.52 -28.89 -14.47
N ILE A 811 6.47 -28.99 -15.29
CA ILE A 811 5.08 -28.80 -14.85
C ILE A 811 4.38 -30.15 -14.66
N ASP A 812 3.39 -30.18 -13.78
CA ASP A 812 2.46 -31.30 -13.64
C ASP A 812 1.50 -31.31 -14.83
N ARG A 813 1.84 -32.09 -15.84
CA ARG A 813 1.08 -32.24 -17.11
C ARG A 813 -0.37 -32.68 -16.87
N GLU A 814 -0.58 -33.65 -15.99
CA GLU A 814 -1.91 -34.22 -15.77
C GLU A 814 -2.83 -33.21 -15.10
N LYS A 815 -2.36 -32.51 -14.06
CA LYS A 815 -3.17 -31.47 -13.41
C LYS A 815 -3.49 -30.31 -14.34
N LEU A 816 -2.53 -29.87 -15.15
CA LEU A 816 -2.81 -28.81 -16.11
C LEU A 816 -3.82 -29.25 -17.17
N ARG A 817 -3.69 -30.48 -17.69
CA ARG A 817 -4.69 -31.06 -18.61
C ARG A 817 -6.07 -31.06 -17.97
N SER A 818 -6.20 -31.51 -16.73
CA SER A 818 -7.47 -31.47 -15.98
C SER A 818 -8.00 -30.05 -15.82
N PHE A 819 -7.14 -29.07 -15.52
CA PHE A 819 -7.53 -27.66 -15.43
C PHE A 819 -8.07 -27.13 -16.76
N ILE A 820 -7.36 -27.34 -17.87
CA ILE A 820 -7.80 -26.87 -19.20
C ILE A 820 -9.17 -27.46 -19.52
N LEU A 821 -9.32 -28.80 -19.43
CA LEU A 821 -10.59 -29.48 -19.74
C LEU A 821 -11.73 -29.01 -18.83
N ALA A 822 -11.48 -28.72 -17.56
CA ALA A 822 -12.49 -28.19 -16.65
C ALA A 822 -13.01 -26.79 -17.03
N CYS A 823 -12.38 -26.09 -17.97
CA CYS A 823 -12.79 -24.77 -18.47
C CYS A 823 -13.61 -24.84 -19.77
N GLN A 824 -13.89 -26.03 -20.30
CA GLN A 824 -14.56 -26.21 -21.60
C GLN A 824 -16.09 -26.21 -21.46
N ASP A 825 -16.83 -25.50 -22.30
CA ASP A 825 -18.29 -25.46 -22.20
C ASP A 825 -18.93 -26.73 -22.76
N GLU A 826 -19.54 -27.49 -21.85
CA GLU A 826 -20.23 -28.73 -22.17
C GLU A 826 -21.53 -28.50 -22.93
N GLU A 827 -22.14 -27.32 -22.89
CA GLU A 827 -23.36 -27.02 -23.62
C GLU A 827 -23.06 -26.58 -25.05
N THR A 828 -22.39 -25.43 -25.21
CA THR A 828 -22.23 -24.74 -26.49
C THR A 828 -20.85 -24.86 -27.13
N GLY A 829 -19.85 -25.37 -26.40
CA GLY A 829 -18.46 -25.41 -26.86
C GLY A 829 -17.69 -24.10 -26.58
N GLY A 830 -16.41 -24.06 -26.94
CA GLY A 830 -15.46 -23.05 -26.49
C GLY A 830 -14.86 -23.31 -25.11
N PHE A 831 -13.85 -22.52 -24.75
CA PHE A 831 -13.24 -22.49 -23.43
C PHE A 831 -13.45 -21.14 -22.76
N ALA A 832 -13.71 -21.16 -21.46
CA ALA A 832 -13.69 -19.99 -20.60
C ALA A 832 -12.28 -19.74 -20.03
N ASP A 833 -12.10 -18.61 -19.36
CA ASP A 833 -10.83 -18.30 -18.68
C ASP A 833 -10.57 -19.24 -17.49
N ARG A 834 -11.61 -19.73 -16.80
CA ARG A 834 -11.51 -20.56 -15.58
C ARG A 834 -12.64 -21.60 -15.45
N PRO A 835 -12.46 -22.64 -14.61
CA PRO A 835 -13.53 -23.60 -14.32
C PRO A 835 -14.71 -22.95 -13.61
N GLY A 836 -15.93 -23.29 -14.03
CA GLY A 836 -17.17 -22.78 -13.43
C GLY A 836 -17.61 -21.40 -13.93
N ASP A 837 -16.82 -20.78 -14.79
CA ASP A 837 -17.14 -19.53 -15.48
C ASP A 837 -17.93 -19.77 -16.77
N MET A 838 -18.81 -20.77 -16.79
CA MET A 838 -19.65 -21.13 -17.94
C MET A 838 -21.11 -20.89 -17.58
N ALA A 839 -21.91 -20.44 -18.56
CA ALA A 839 -23.21 -19.83 -18.32
C ALA A 839 -24.08 -20.66 -17.35
N SER A 840 -24.39 -20.11 -16.18
CA SER A 840 -25.45 -20.63 -15.32
C SER A 840 -26.72 -19.81 -15.54
N THR A 841 -27.84 -20.52 -15.62
CA THR A 841 -29.08 -20.15 -16.31
C THR A 841 -29.84 -18.93 -15.75
N PHE A 842 -29.31 -18.14 -14.81
CA PHE A 842 -30.06 -17.05 -14.18
C PHE A 842 -29.28 -15.82 -13.67
N GLN A 843 -27.99 -15.64 -13.98
CA GLN A 843 -27.27 -14.46 -13.50
C GLN A 843 -26.23 -13.93 -14.50
N THR A 844 -26.50 -12.72 -15.02
CA THR A 844 -25.64 -11.80 -15.80
C THR A 844 -25.22 -12.21 -17.22
N CYS A 845 -25.73 -11.47 -18.20
CA CYS A 845 -25.44 -11.51 -19.65
C CYS A 845 -23.99 -11.12 -20.04
N LEU A 846 -22.96 -11.78 -19.50
CA LEU A 846 -21.61 -11.71 -20.06
C LEU A 846 -21.15 -13.12 -20.37
N ILE A 847 -21.18 -13.46 -21.65
CA ILE A 847 -20.63 -14.70 -22.20
C ILE A 847 -19.14 -14.77 -21.81
N LYS A 848 -18.72 -15.90 -21.23
CA LYS A 848 -17.36 -16.10 -20.69
C LYS A 848 -16.50 -17.06 -21.52
N VAL A 849 -17.04 -17.65 -22.59
CA VAL A 849 -16.27 -18.40 -23.59
C VAL A 849 -15.96 -17.53 -24.79
N ASP A 850 -14.73 -17.60 -25.30
CA ASP A 850 -14.30 -16.81 -26.46
C ASP A 850 -13.29 -17.58 -27.35
N PRO A 851 -13.08 -17.15 -28.62
CA PRO A 851 -12.11 -17.78 -29.51
C PRO A 851 -10.66 -17.72 -29.02
N PHE A 852 -10.31 -16.71 -28.20
CA PHE A 852 -8.96 -16.52 -27.67
C PHE A 852 -8.62 -17.63 -26.67
N HIS A 853 -9.45 -17.85 -25.66
CA HIS A 853 -9.28 -18.94 -24.69
C HIS A 853 -9.46 -20.31 -25.35
N THR A 854 -10.34 -20.41 -26.35
CA THR A 854 -10.52 -21.66 -27.11
C THR A 854 -9.25 -22.04 -27.88
N LEU A 855 -8.61 -21.10 -28.58
CA LEU A 855 -7.32 -21.35 -29.23
C LEU A 855 -6.26 -21.77 -28.19
N PHE A 856 -6.09 -21.00 -27.12
CA PHE A 856 -4.99 -21.26 -26.18
C PHE A 856 -5.20 -22.49 -25.31
N GLY A 857 -6.44 -22.88 -25.04
CA GLY A 857 -6.77 -24.18 -24.45
C GLY A 857 -6.36 -25.34 -25.36
N ILE A 858 -6.80 -25.31 -26.63
CA ILE A 858 -6.47 -26.35 -27.63
C ILE A 858 -4.98 -26.39 -27.94
N ALA A 859 -4.32 -25.24 -28.11
CA ALA A 859 -2.89 -25.16 -28.35
C ALA A 859 -2.08 -25.63 -27.12
N GLY A 860 -2.54 -25.31 -25.90
CA GLY A 860 -1.98 -25.86 -24.67
C GLY A 860 -2.07 -27.39 -24.62
N LEU A 861 -3.24 -27.97 -24.95
CA LEU A 861 -3.41 -29.42 -25.05
C LEU A 861 -2.52 -30.07 -26.13
N SER A 862 -2.33 -29.40 -27.27
CA SER A 862 -1.39 -29.83 -28.32
C SER A 862 0.05 -29.89 -27.79
N LEU A 863 0.51 -28.87 -27.05
CA LEU A 863 1.85 -28.90 -26.41
C LEU A 863 1.96 -29.97 -25.31
N LEU A 864 0.84 -30.29 -24.65
CA LEU A 864 0.72 -31.42 -23.76
C LEU A 864 0.54 -32.75 -24.49
N GLY A 865 0.66 -32.84 -25.82
CA GLY A 865 0.67 -34.09 -26.57
C GLY A 865 -0.67 -34.82 -26.67
N GLU A 866 -1.79 -34.09 -26.75
CA GLU A 866 -3.11 -34.66 -27.04
C GLU A 866 -3.20 -35.12 -28.50
N GLU A 867 -3.46 -36.42 -28.74
CA GLU A 867 -3.31 -37.05 -30.07
C GLU A 867 -4.33 -36.57 -31.12
N GLN A 868 -5.48 -36.05 -30.67
CA GLN A 868 -6.56 -35.60 -31.55
C GLN A 868 -6.31 -34.20 -32.14
N ILE A 869 -5.24 -33.52 -31.73
CA ILE A 869 -4.93 -32.14 -32.11
C ILE A 869 -3.62 -32.13 -32.90
N LYS A 870 -3.55 -31.38 -34.00
CA LYS A 870 -2.30 -31.23 -34.76
C LYS A 870 -1.19 -30.60 -33.90
N PRO A 871 0.08 -30.93 -34.13
CA PRO A 871 1.21 -30.27 -33.46
C PRO A 871 1.25 -28.77 -33.76
N VAL A 872 1.38 -27.96 -32.70
CA VAL A 872 1.45 -26.50 -32.77
C VAL A 872 2.87 -26.00 -32.48
N SER A 873 3.33 -25.01 -33.24
CA SER A 873 4.60 -24.33 -32.98
C SER A 873 4.51 -23.48 -31.72
N PRO A 874 5.38 -23.70 -30.71
CA PRO A 874 5.38 -22.91 -29.48
C PRO A 874 5.85 -21.47 -29.70
N VAL A 875 6.34 -21.11 -30.89
CA VAL A 875 6.84 -19.74 -31.18
C VAL A 875 5.80 -18.92 -31.93
N PHE A 876 5.14 -19.51 -32.93
CA PHE A 876 4.20 -18.78 -33.79
C PHE A 876 2.72 -19.02 -33.43
N CYS A 877 2.41 -19.98 -32.54
CA CYS A 877 1.04 -20.43 -32.29
C CYS A 877 0.33 -20.78 -33.61
N MET A 878 0.97 -21.57 -34.45
CA MET A 878 0.48 -22.03 -35.75
C MET A 878 0.81 -23.52 -35.91
N PRO A 879 0.03 -24.30 -36.70
CA PRO A 879 0.36 -25.69 -36.97
C PRO A 879 1.76 -25.84 -37.59
N GLU A 880 2.54 -26.79 -37.09
CA GLU A 880 3.94 -26.97 -37.53
C GLU A 880 4.07 -27.29 -39.02
N GLU A 881 3.05 -27.89 -39.63
CA GLU A 881 2.99 -28.13 -41.08
C GLU A 881 2.98 -26.84 -41.90
N VAL A 882 2.31 -25.80 -41.40
CA VAL A 882 2.22 -24.50 -42.08
C VAL A 882 3.58 -23.80 -42.09
N LEU A 883 4.31 -23.84 -40.96
CA LEU A 883 5.66 -23.27 -40.89
C LEU A 883 6.67 -24.03 -41.75
N ARG A 884 6.55 -25.36 -41.84
CA ARG A 884 7.37 -26.18 -42.76
C ARG A 884 7.13 -25.79 -44.22
N ARG A 885 5.88 -25.48 -44.60
CA ARG A 885 5.54 -25.03 -45.96
C ARG A 885 6.22 -23.71 -46.32
N VAL A 886 6.32 -22.77 -45.37
CA VAL A 886 6.99 -21.47 -45.59
C VAL A 886 8.47 -21.46 -45.20
N ASN A 887 9.06 -22.63 -44.91
CA ASN A 887 10.46 -22.80 -44.55
C ASN A 887 10.92 -21.94 -43.35
N VAL A 888 10.05 -21.80 -42.34
CA VAL A 888 10.36 -21.11 -41.09
C VAL A 888 10.61 -22.13 -39.98
N GLN A 889 11.83 -22.15 -39.43
CA GLN A 889 12.21 -23.03 -38.33
C GLN A 889 12.87 -22.21 -37.21
N PRO A 890 12.13 -21.86 -36.14
CA PRO A 890 12.71 -21.14 -35.01
C PRO A 890 13.59 -22.06 -34.15
N GLU A 891 14.57 -21.47 -33.46
CA GLU A 891 15.43 -22.18 -32.50
C GLU A 891 14.59 -22.67 -31.30
N LEU A 892 14.83 -23.90 -30.85
CA LEU A 892 14.29 -24.44 -29.61
C LEU A 892 15.43 -25.08 -28.83
N VAL A 893 15.44 -24.89 -27.51
CA VAL A 893 16.40 -25.57 -26.62
C VAL A 893 15.92 -27.00 -26.39
N SER A 894 16.83 -27.96 -26.61
CA SER A 894 16.58 -29.40 -26.44
C SER A 894 16.44 -29.84 -24.99
#